data_AF-A0A7R9M5A4-F1
#
_entry.id   AF-A0A7R9M5A4-F1
#
_cell.length_a   1.000
_cell.length_b   1.000
_cell.length_c   1.000
_cell.angle_alpha   90.00
_cell.angle_beta   90.00
_cell.angle_gamma   90.00
#
_symmetry.space_group_name_H-M   'P 1'
#
loop_
_entity.id
_entity.type
_entity.pdbx_description
1 polymer ?
#
loop_
_entity_poly.entity_id
_entity_poly.type
_entity_poly.pdbx_seq_one_letter_code
_entity_poly.pdbx_strand_id
1 'polypeptide(L)'
;MFVVYRPGPYICAEWELGGYPAWFLRDPNIRFRSNYKPYLEAVGKYYTKVLSLIDDYQFQKGGPIIALQFENEFGGIQISHIWKLWANTIRKCYPLSMTTRGPIIALQFENEFGGIHNDNDKEYFEFMKNVIDSHGFKELLINCDSGSNPVEAMKHILPGVLETDNFNSNSLKYLTALRQAQPNKPLHVTEWWPGWFDKWGEKGHHTMDVNFFEKEITDVLFKANSSVNFYMFFGGTNFGFMNGDRVVTSYDYDAPLSETGNYSAKYWKTKELVEKFTKERGLPQLLVPKPPTYVTPVSYGKLKVKDYLSLEDVLTQMKPIVTEKPQHMELLNITNNSGQHYGFILYRLNKLNKFKHLKLTGGAADRAVILVDHKEVAVFESNKDYNQDLNDTQFANTTTHTLDIIVENMGRPNGGAVMNTARRGLNGDISIDTKVATNIETFSLDFKEPFVKQLTQLKGKSFVEGIKSPAVYRLELDIKDSPKDTFIRLDGWSKGNISDPLTNNIMTMKLSLVLCVVLVSFSVYSNGAEQTNYEYYTSGGIKSGLRADSVDFTLNGKKITLFSDFTLNGKKITLFSGSLHYFRLPKDYWKDRLLKFRAAGLNTVETLSHWNLHEPVPGQFDFETGFLNLRDFLKACQEADMFVVYRMGPYTCGEWELGGYPAWFLRDSNMRFRSNYKPYLEAVGKYYTKVLSLIDDYQFTKGGPIIALQFENEFGGIHSNDDKEYFEFMKNTIESHGFKELLINCDPGSNAVEAMKTIQPGVLETINFNSDSLKYLNALRQVQPNKPLFVTEFWPGWFDKWGDKTHHTMDLNFFEKEVTDILFKANSSINFYMFFGGTNFGFMNGDTVVTSYDYDAPLTESGNYTAKYWKTKELIEKFTKERGVLETINFNSDSLKYLDALRQVQPNKPLFVTEFWPGWFDKWGDKTHHTMDLNFFEKEVTDILFKANSSINFYMFFGGTNFGFMNGDTVVTSYDYDAPLTESGNYTTKYWKTKELIEKFTKERGLPQLLIPKPPVLSLTTGYGKLKVKDYLSLEDVLTQLKPIVTEKPQHMELLNITQNSGQSYGGASDRGVILVDHKEVGVVDSNKDYNQDLNDTQFANTTTHTLDIIVENTGRPNGGGVMNSARRGLNGDVDIDAKVATNFETFPLEFKEPFAKQLSELKGKPFVEGIKSPAVYRLELDIKDSPRDTFIRLDGWVKGNAFINGFNIGRYYHIGPQQTLYIPAPLLKTGKNDIIVFELHSAAGSVELVDTPHLG
;
A
#
# COMPACT_ATOMS: atom_id res chain seq x y z
N MET A 1 -10.17 3.58 -22.13
CA MET A 1 -10.05 2.77 -23.35
C MET A 1 -11.39 2.07 -23.60
N PHE A 2 -11.96 2.02 -24.81
CA PHE A 2 -13.21 1.31 -25.09
C PHE A 2 -12.96 -0.18 -25.31
N VAL A 3 -13.92 -1.00 -24.91
CA VAL A 3 -13.82 -2.46 -24.96
C VAL A 3 -15.06 -3.00 -25.65
N VAL A 4 -14.84 -3.85 -26.64
CA VAL A 4 -15.87 -4.81 -27.06
C VAL A 4 -15.67 -6.02 -26.16
N TYR A 5 -16.62 -6.26 -25.26
CA TYR A 5 -16.50 -7.31 -24.26
C TYR A 5 -17.11 -8.61 -24.77
N ARG A 6 -16.37 -9.71 -24.66
CA ARG A 6 -16.82 -11.04 -25.07
C ARG A 6 -16.92 -11.97 -23.85
N PRO A 7 -18.07 -11.97 -23.15
CA PRO A 7 -18.35 -12.91 -22.07
C PRO A 7 -18.86 -14.26 -22.55
N GLY A 8 -18.76 -14.56 -23.86
CA GLY A 8 -19.10 -15.85 -24.48
C GLY A 8 -18.68 -17.05 -23.63
N PRO A 9 -19.51 -18.10 -23.47
CA PRO A 9 -19.03 -19.33 -22.87
C PRO A 9 -18.13 -20.10 -23.87
N TYR A 10 -18.18 -19.72 -25.15
CA TYR A 10 -17.29 -20.10 -26.24
C TYR A 10 -16.39 -18.90 -26.61
N ILE A 11 -15.07 -19.06 -26.45
CA ILE A 11 -14.11 -17.93 -26.48
C ILE A 11 -13.21 -17.94 -27.71
N CYS A 12 -12.91 -19.07 -28.36
CA CYS A 12 -12.43 -19.21 -29.76
C CYS A 12 -11.98 -20.65 -30.07
N ALA A 13 -11.61 -20.92 -31.32
CA ALA A 13 -11.25 -22.20 -31.94
C ALA A 13 -9.79 -22.66 -31.70
N GLU A 14 -9.15 -22.18 -30.64
CA GLU A 14 -7.75 -22.55 -30.33
C GLU A 14 -7.54 -22.87 -28.86
N TRP A 15 -8.58 -22.75 -28.05
CA TRP A 15 -8.61 -23.13 -26.65
C TRP A 15 -9.14 -24.55 -26.48
N GLU A 16 -8.71 -25.23 -25.42
CA GLU A 16 -9.24 -26.54 -25.07
C GLU A 16 -10.78 -26.48 -24.95
N LEU A 17 -11.46 -27.30 -25.77
CA LEU A 17 -12.93 -27.37 -25.85
C LEU A 17 -13.60 -26.00 -26.10
N GLY A 18 -12.94 -25.09 -26.82
CA GLY A 18 -13.48 -23.76 -27.12
C GLY A 18 -13.65 -22.86 -25.89
N GLY A 19 -13.00 -23.18 -24.77
CA GLY A 19 -13.14 -22.50 -23.49
C GLY A 19 -14.17 -23.14 -22.54
N TYR A 20 -14.92 -24.16 -22.99
CA TYR A 20 -15.86 -24.86 -22.12
C TYR A 20 -15.11 -25.75 -21.11
N PRO A 21 -15.59 -25.83 -19.86
CA PRO A 21 -15.00 -26.74 -18.91
C PRO A 21 -15.31 -28.19 -19.27
N ALA A 22 -14.27 -29.02 -19.33
CA ALA A 22 -14.37 -30.43 -19.71
C ALA A 22 -15.37 -31.26 -18.89
N TRP A 23 -15.75 -30.83 -17.67
CA TRP A 23 -16.74 -31.55 -16.85
C TRP A 23 -18.12 -31.64 -17.50
N PHE A 24 -18.44 -30.77 -18.47
CA PHE A 24 -19.64 -30.89 -19.29
C PHE A 24 -19.72 -32.24 -20.02
N LEU A 25 -18.57 -32.80 -20.42
CA LEU A 25 -18.46 -34.11 -21.09
C LEU A 25 -18.76 -35.29 -20.16
N ARG A 26 -18.99 -35.07 -18.87
CA ARG A 26 -19.51 -36.10 -17.97
C ARG A 26 -20.92 -36.51 -18.35
N ASP A 27 -21.71 -35.59 -18.88
CA ASP A 27 -23.02 -35.89 -19.43
C ASP A 27 -22.86 -36.45 -20.86
N PRO A 28 -23.19 -37.72 -21.13
CA PRO A 28 -23.14 -38.29 -22.48
C PRO A 28 -24.12 -37.65 -23.47
N ASN A 29 -25.10 -36.93 -22.97
CA ASN A 29 -26.09 -36.24 -23.77
C ASN A 29 -25.79 -34.76 -23.91
N ILE A 30 -24.66 -34.25 -23.38
CA ILE A 30 -24.31 -32.85 -23.53
C ILE A 30 -24.30 -32.47 -25.01
N ARG A 31 -24.95 -31.35 -25.31
CA ARG A 31 -24.92 -30.71 -26.61
C ARG A 31 -24.52 -29.26 -26.36
N PHE A 32 -23.24 -28.95 -26.56
CA PHE A 32 -22.77 -27.58 -26.52
C PHE A 32 -23.51 -26.77 -27.57
N ARG A 33 -23.73 -25.48 -27.30
CA ARG A 33 -24.27 -24.53 -28.26
C ARG A 33 -25.65 -24.97 -28.77
N SER A 34 -26.53 -25.39 -27.86
CA SER A 34 -27.88 -25.91 -28.16
C SER A 34 -28.89 -25.55 -27.06
N ASN A 35 -30.17 -25.89 -27.26
CA ASN A 35 -31.23 -25.76 -26.26
C ASN A 35 -31.23 -26.87 -25.19
N TYR A 36 -30.18 -27.69 -25.11
CA TYR A 36 -30.09 -28.73 -24.09
C TYR A 36 -30.11 -28.12 -22.68
N LYS A 37 -31.15 -28.43 -21.92
CA LYS A 37 -31.46 -27.74 -20.65
C LYS A 37 -30.29 -27.69 -19.65
N PRO A 38 -29.56 -28.78 -19.35
CA PRO A 38 -28.39 -28.70 -18.46
C PRO A 38 -27.29 -27.76 -18.95
N TYR A 39 -27.11 -27.66 -20.29
CA TYR A 39 -26.19 -26.71 -20.88
C TYR A 39 -26.68 -25.27 -20.71
N LEU A 40 -27.95 -24.99 -21.06
CA LEU A 40 -28.54 -23.65 -20.88
C LEU A 40 -28.51 -23.19 -19.42
N GLU A 41 -28.82 -24.07 -18.46
CA GLU A 41 -28.77 -23.73 -17.04
C GLU A 41 -27.36 -23.35 -16.57
N ALA A 42 -26.35 -24.07 -17.05
CA ALA A 42 -24.96 -23.79 -16.70
C ALA A 42 -24.46 -22.49 -17.34
N VAL A 43 -24.79 -22.27 -18.62
CA VAL A 43 -24.47 -21.03 -19.33
C VAL A 43 -25.21 -19.84 -18.71
N GLY A 44 -26.49 -19.98 -18.39
CA GLY A 44 -27.27 -18.93 -17.71
C GLY A 44 -26.67 -18.56 -16.35
N LYS A 45 -26.28 -19.55 -15.53
CA LYS A 45 -25.57 -19.30 -14.26
C LYS A 45 -24.24 -18.57 -14.47
N TYR A 46 -23.49 -18.95 -15.51
CA TYR A 46 -22.23 -18.29 -15.85
C TYR A 46 -22.46 -16.83 -16.27
N TYR A 47 -23.41 -16.57 -17.18
CA TYR A 47 -23.75 -15.21 -17.61
C TYR A 47 -24.31 -14.36 -16.49
N THR A 48 -25.26 -14.87 -15.70
CA THR A 48 -25.74 -14.18 -14.49
C THR A 48 -24.59 -13.81 -13.58
N LYS A 49 -23.63 -14.72 -13.36
CA LYS A 49 -22.48 -14.42 -12.52
C LYS A 49 -21.58 -13.34 -13.13
N VAL A 50 -21.26 -13.43 -14.41
CA VAL A 50 -20.42 -12.44 -15.11
C VAL A 50 -21.10 -11.08 -15.17
N LEU A 51 -22.38 -11.02 -15.51
CA LEU A 51 -23.17 -9.79 -15.59
C LEU A 51 -23.39 -9.15 -14.21
N SER A 52 -23.60 -9.94 -13.16
CA SER A 52 -23.66 -9.40 -11.78
C SER A 52 -22.38 -8.69 -11.34
N LEU A 53 -21.23 -9.02 -11.93
CA LEU A 53 -19.97 -8.33 -11.63
C LEU A 53 -19.90 -6.94 -12.30
N ILE A 54 -20.73 -6.70 -13.31
CA ILE A 54 -20.82 -5.47 -14.11
C ILE A 54 -21.79 -4.45 -13.48
N ASP A 55 -22.83 -4.90 -12.76
CA ASP A 55 -23.93 -4.05 -12.23
C ASP A 55 -23.64 -3.21 -10.97
N ASP A 56 -22.64 -3.57 -10.15
CA ASP A 56 -22.54 -3.05 -8.77
C ASP A 56 -22.04 -1.59 -8.62
N TYR A 57 -21.72 -0.86 -9.69
CA TYR A 57 -21.21 0.52 -9.57
C TYR A 57 -21.51 1.35 -10.83
N GLN A 58 -22.25 2.45 -10.65
CA GLN A 58 -22.04 3.78 -11.28
C GLN A 58 -23.20 4.44 -12.07
N PHE A 59 -23.32 5.76 -11.85
CA PHE A 59 -23.60 6.78 -12.86
C PHE A 59 -23.08 8.13 -12.34
N GLN A 60 -22.09 8.77 -13.00
CA GLN A 60 -21.87 10.23 -13.13
C GLN A 60 -20.36 10.65 -13.14
N LYS A 61 -19.65 10.77 -14.28
CA LYS A 61 -19.05 12.01 -14.86
C LYS A 61 -18.05 11.60 -15.96
N GLY A 62 -18.30 12.03 -17.21
CA GLY A 62 -17.66 11.51 -18.42
C GLY A 62 -16.31 12.14 -18.78
N GLY A 63 -15.57 11.48 -19.69
CA GLY A 63 -14.29 11.88 -20.28
C GLY A 63 -13.81 10.93 -21.41
N PRO A 64 -12.81 11.31 -22.24
CA PRO A 64 -12.56 10.80 -23.61
C PRO A 64 -11.75 9.48 -23.75
N ILE A 65 -11.79 8.81 -24.93
CA ILE A 65 -11.53 7.35 -25.09
C ILE A 65 -10.69 6.87 -26.34
N ILE A 66 -10.01 5.71 -26.25
CA ILE A 66 -9.29 4.90 -27.30
C ILE A 66 -9.65 3.39 -27.15
N ALA A 67 -9.79 2.51 -28.15
CA ALA A 67 -10.28 1.11 -27.97
C ALA A 67 -9.21 -0.02 -27.99
N LEU A 68 -9.36 -1.11 -27.20
CA LEU A 68 -8.66 -2.42 -27.34
C LEU A 68 -9.58 -3.58 -26.90
N GLN A 69 -9.60 -4.69 -27.66
CA GLN A 69 -10.26 -5.96 -27.31
C GLN A 69 -9.31 -6.83 -26.48
N PHE A 70 -9.82 -7.39 -25.38
CA PHE A 70 -9.10 -8.37 -24.54
C PHE A 70 -9.88 -9.67 -24.51
N GLU A 71 -9.25 -10.76 -24.93
CA GLU A 71 -9.76 -12.12 -24.75
C GLU A 71 -9.24 -12.66 -23.42
N ASN A 72 -10.10 -13.35 -22.67
CA ASN A 72 -9.75 -13.85 -21.34
C ASN A 72 -8.94 -15.14 -21.47
N GLU A 73 -7.65 -15.00 -21.77
CA GLU A 73 -6.73 -16.08 -22.13
C GLU A 73 -6.00 -16.74 -20.93
N PHE A 74 -6.61 -16.75 -19.73
CA PHE A 74 -6.01 -17.36 -18.54
C PHE A 74 -6.96 -18.38 -17.87
N GLY A 75 -7.24 -19.51 -18.52
CA GLY A 75 -8.03 -20.61 -17.97
C GLY A 75 -7.38 -21.47 -16.87
N GLY A 76 -6.27 -21.02 -16.27
CA GLY A 76 -5.51 -21.78 -15.27
C GLY A 76 -5.26 -21.05 -13.94
N ILE A 77 -5.30 -19.73 -13.94
CA ILE A 77 -5.34 -18.92 -12.70
C ILE A 77 -6.82 -18.72 -12.43
N GLN A 78 -7.27 -18.89 -11.17
CA GLN A 78 -8.67 -18.66 -10.81
C GLN A 78 -9.15 -17.39 -11.51
N ILE A 79 -10.15 -17.52 -12.38
CA ILE A 79 -10.78 -16.38 -13.09
C ILE A 79 -11.07 -15.24 -12.09
N SER A 80 -11.30 -15.57 -10.82
CA SER A 80 -11.42 -14.62 -9.71
C SER A 80 -10.25 -13.65 -9.53
N HIS A 81 -8.99 -14.00 -9.82
CA HIS A 81 -7.81 -13.22 -9.43
C HIS A 81 -7.44 -12.13 -10.44
N ILE A 82 -7.43 -12.46 -11.74
CA ILE A 82 -7.24 -11.47 -12.81
C ILE A 82 -8.48 -10.60 -12.92
N TRP A 83 -9.69 -11.18 -12.82
CA TRP A 83 -10.93 -10.39 -12.77
C TRP A 83 -11.02 -9.56 -11.49
N LYS A 84 -10.48 -9.99 -10.34
CA LYS A 84 -10.33 -9.12 -9.16
C LYS A 84 -9.27 -8.04 -9.36
N LEU A 85 -8.14 -8.30 -10.01
CA LEU A 85 -7.13 -7.28 -10.30
C LEU A 85 -7.67 -6.25 -11.29
N TRP A 86 -8.37 -6.68 -12.34
CA TRP A 86 -8.98 -5.79 -13.34
C TRP A 86 -10.23 -5.09 -12.78
N ALA A 87 -11.12 -5.80 -12.08
CA ALA A 87 -12.27 -5.18 -11.43
C ALA A 87 -11.88 -4.30 -10.26
N ASN A 88 -10.86 -4.59 -9.47
CA ASN A 88 -10.42 -3.66 -8.42
C ASN A 88 -9.75 -2.43 -9.02
N THR A 89 -9.13 -2.54 -10.20
CA THR A 89 -8.54 -1.40 -10.91
C THR A 89 -9.60 -0.56 -11.63
N ILE A 90 -10.63 -1.17 -12.22
CA ILE A 90 -11.69 -0.46 -12.97
C ILE A 90 -12.91 -0.11 -12.12
N ARG A 91 -13.39 -0.97 -11.20
CA ARG A 91 -14.51 -0.65 -10.26
C ARG A 91 -14.20 0.58 -9.40
N LYS A 92 -12.91 0.84 -9.14
CA LYS A 92 -12.47 2.04 -8.42
C LYS A 92 -12.39 3.30 -9.28
N CYS A 93 -12.51 3.19 -10.61
CA CYS A 93 -12.25 4.32 -11.51
C CYS A 93 -13.38 4.64 -12.50
N TYR A 94 -14.17 3.69 -13.00
CA TYR A 94 -15.23 3.97 -13.98
C TYR A 94 -16.37 2.93 -13.91
N PRO A 95 -17.57 3.24 -14.45
CA PRO A 95 -18.60 2.24 -14.74
C PRO A 95 -18.01 1.21 -15.68
N LEU A 96 -18.64 0.05 -15.86
CA LEU A 96 -18.18 -0.91 -16.86
C LEU A 96 -18.87 -0.71 -18.23
N SER A 97 -20.07 -0.15 -18.29
CA SER A 97 -20.86 -0.01 -19.52
C SER A 97 -20.88 1.43 -20.06
N MET A 98 -20.78 1.67 -21.37
CA MET A 98 -20.70 3.02 -21.94
C MET A 98 -21.92 3.88 -21.63
N THR A 99 -23.12 3.30 -21.61
CA THR A 99 -24.35 4.01 -21.21
C THR A 99 -24.34 4.39 -19.74
N THR A 100 -23.59 3.66 -18.90
CA THR A 100 -23.32 4.00 -17.49
C THR A 100 -22.07 4.87 -17.28
N ARG A 101 -21.30 5.16 -18.36
CA ARG A 101 -20.02 5.93 -18.49
C ARG A 101 -18.71 5.11 -18.43
N GLY A 102 -18.82 3.81 -18.67
CA GLY A 102 -17.75 2.83 -18.65
C GLY A 102 -17.11 2.51 -19.99
N PRO A 103 -16.05 1.68 -20.02
CA PRO A 103 -15.31 1.39 -21.22
C PRO A 103 -16.01 0.42 -22.18
N ILE A 104 -16.95 -0.43 -21.74
CA ILE A 104 -17.57 -1.43 -22.61
C ILE A 104 -18.58 -0.74 -23.54
N ILE A 105 -18.37 -0.81 -24.85
CA ILE A 105 -19.23 -0.17 -25.86
C ILE A 105 -20.14 -1.16 -26.58
N ALA A 106 -19.76 -2.44 -26.55
CA ALA A 106 -20.51 -3.52 -27.14
C ALA A 106 -20.21 -4.82 -26.39
N LEU A 107 -21.19 -5.73 -26.40
CA LEU A 107 -21.04 -7.07 -25.87
C LEU A 107 -21.26 -8.08 -27.00
N GLN A 108 -20.23 -8.89 -27.26
CA GLN A 108 -20.35 -10.03 -28.15
C GLN A 108 -20.93 -11.20 -27.37
N PHE A 109 -22.15 -11.61 -27.70
CA PHE A 109 -22.83 -12.64 -26.91
C PHE A 109 -22.50 -14.07 -27.37
N GLU A 110 -22.08 -14.28 -28.63
CA GLU A 110 -21.62 -15.57 -29.17
C GLU A 110 -20.63 -15.36 -30.34
N ASN A 111 -19.83 -16.37 -30.68
CA ASN A 111 -18.85 -16.32 -31.77
C ASN A 111 -18.91 -17.55 -32.66
N GLU A 112 -18.88 -17.39 -33.98
CA GLU A 112 -18.77 -18.50 -34.95
C GLU A 112 -19.81 -19.61 -34.72
N PHE A 113 -21.07 -19.23 -34.50
CA PHE A 113 -22.16 -20.21 -34.39
C PHE A 113 -22.71 -20.61 -35.76
N GLY A 114 -22.59 -19.73 -36.75
CA GLY A 114 -23.12 -19.89 -38.10
C GLY A 114 -24.47 -19.21 -38.32
N GLY A 115 -25.00 -18.49 -37.32
CA GLY A 115 -26.34 -17.90 -37.33
C GLY A 115 -27.45 -18.87 -36.89
N ILE A 116 -28.69 -18.38 -36.81
CA ILE A 116 -29.84 -19.20 -36.41
C ILE A 116 -30.29 -20.07 -37.61
N HIS A 117 -30.09 -21.39 -37.55
CA HIS A 117 -30.46 -22.30 -38.63
C HIS A 117 -31.78 -23.04 -38.38
N ASN A 118 -32.14 -23.26 -37.12
CA ASN A 118 -33.34 -23.99 -36.71
C ASN A 118 -33.95 -23.43 -35.41
N ASP A 119 -35.11 -23.96 -35.00
CA ASP A 119 -35.81 -23.51 -33.78
C ASP A 119 -35.00 -23.72 -32.49
N ASN A 120 -34.16 -24.76 -32.41
CA ASN A 120 -33.30 -24.99 -31.23
C ASN A 120 -32.19 -23.92 -31.13
N ASP A 121 -31.62 -23.50 -32.26
CA ASP A 121 -30.62 -22.42 -32.30
C ASP A 121 -31.27 -21.10 -31.88
N LYS A 122 -32.49 -20.86 -32.36
CA LYS A 122 -33.28 -19.69 -32.00
C LYS A 122 -33.54 -19.66 -30.49
N GLU A 123 -33.99 -20.77 -29.90
CA GLU A 123 -34.21 -20.88 -28.46
C GLU A 123 -32.93 -20.62 -27.65
N TYR A 124 -31.78 -21.12 -28.11
CA TYR A 124 -30.48 -20.85 -27.48
C TYR A 124 -30.13 -19.36 -27.53
N PHE A 125 -30.22 -18.73 -28.70
CA PHE A 125 -29.94 -17.31 -28.89
C PHE A 125 -30.90 -16.41 -28.09
N GLU A 126 -32.20 -16.73 -28.09
CA GLU A 126 -33.20 -16.03 -27.28
C GLU A 126 -32.95 -16.19 -25.78
N PHE A 127 -32.57 -17.38 -25.31
CA PHE A 127 -32.20 -17.60 -23.92
C PHE A 127 -31.03 -16.70 -23.49
N MET A 128 -29.96 -16.67 -24.29
CA MET A 128 -28.77 -15.86 -24.01
C MET A 128 -29.09 -14.38 -23.96
N LYS A 129 -29.85 -13.90 -24.96
CA LYS A 129 -30.32 -12.52 -25.02
C LYS A 129 -31.19 -12.18 -23.80
N ASN A 130 -32.13 -13.05 -23.43
CA ASN A 130 -33.01 -12.84 -22.28
C ASN A 130 -32.24 -12.75 -20.96
N VAL A 131 -31.19 -13.58 -20.78
CA VAL A 131 -30.32 -13.48 -19.60
C VAL A 131 -29.57 -12.14 -19.59
N ILE A 132 -29.08 -11.66 -20.72
CA ILE A 132 -28.39 -10.36 -20.80
C ILE A 132 -29.36 -9.20 -20.53
N ASP A 133 -30.51 -9.21 -21.19
CA ASP A 133 -31.57 -8.20 -21.01
C ASP A 133 -32.07 -8.15 -19.57
N SER A 134 -32.21 -9.31 -18.90
CA SER A 134 -32.70 -9.38 -17.52
C SER A 134 -31.75 -8.75 -16.49
N HIS A 135 -30.49 -8.52 -16.86
CA HIS A 135 -29.49 -7.82 -16.04
C HIS A 135 -29.30 -6.36 -16.51
N GLY A 136 -30.21 -5.82 -17.32
CA GLY A 136 -30.26 -4.39 -17.62
C GLY A 136 -29.10 -3.86 -18.46
N PHE A 137 -28.36 -4.71 -19.18
CA PHE A 137 -27.30 -4.30 -20.10
C PHE A 137 -27.88 -3.56 -21.32
N LYS A 138 -27.37 -2.38 -21.67
CA LYS A 138 -28.00 -1.47 -22.66
C LYS A 138 -27.13 -1.14 -23.86
N GLU A 139 -25.88 -1.60 -23.86
CA GLU A 139 -24.92 -1.39 -24.94
C GLU A 139 -25.26 -2.26 -26.16
N LEU A 140 -24.56 -1.99 -27.26
CA LEU A 140 -24.72 -2.73 -28.49
C LEU A 140 -24.42 -4.22 -28.29
N LEU A 141 -25.40 -5.07 -28.58
CA LEU A 141 -25.16 -6.51 -28.69
C LEU A 141 -24.65 -6.80 -30.09
N ILE A 142 -23.52 -7.50 -30.18
CA ILE A 142 -22.98 -7.96 -31.47
C ILE A 142 -22.99 -9.50 -31.52
N ASN A 143 -23.33 -10.02 -32.69
CA ASN A 143 -23.12 -11.42 -33.06
C ASN A 143 -22.06 -11.47 -34.16
N CYS A 144 -21.20 -12.49 -34.12
CA CYS A 144 -20.22 -12.67 -35.15
C CYS A 144 -20.20 -14.10 -35.67
N ASP A 145 -20.20 -14.27 -36.99
CA ASP A 145 -20.15 -15.56 -37.66
C ASP A 145 -19.13 -15.58 -38.80
N SER A 146 -18.43 -16.70 -38.96
CA SER A 146 -17.56 -16.98 -40.11
C SER A 146 -18.33 -17.89 -41.09
N GLY A 147 -18.51 -17.45 -42.33
CA GLY A 147 -19.31 -18.20 -43.31
C GLY A 147 -18.72 -18.19 -44.72
N SER A 148 -18.74 -19.33 -45.41
CA SER A 148 -18.42 -19.39 -46.84
C SER A 148 -19.44 -18.65 -47.73
N ASN A 149 -20.66 -18.45 -47.20
CA ASN A 149 -21.76 -17.68 -47.77
C ASN A 149 -22.34 -16.73 -46.71
N PRO A 150 -21.92 -15.45 -46.68
CA PRO A 150 -22.29 -14.52 -45.60
C PRO A 150 -23.80 -14.22 -45.58
N VAL A 151 -24.45 -14.24 -46.75
CA VAL A 151 -25.91 -14.04 -46.85
C VAL A 151 -26.68 -15.19 -46.18
N GLU A 152 -26.09 -16.39 -46.14
CA GLU A 152 -26.72 -17.56 -45.53
C GLU A 152 -26.57 -17.61 -44.01
N ALA A 153 -25.41 -17.18 -43.50
CA ALA A 153 -25.16 -17.02 -42.07
C ALA A 153 -26.11 -15.97 -41.44
N MET A 154 -26.53 -14.97 -42.23
CA MET A 154 -27.36 -13.86 -41.75
C MET A 154 -28.87 -14.05 -41.98
N LYS A 155 -29.35 -15.28 -42.24
CA LYS A 155 -30.76 -15.55 -42.57
C LYS A 155 -31.75 -15.11 -41.49
N HIS A 156 -31.34 -15.03 -40.22
CA HIS A 156 -32.19 -14.62 -39.10
C HIS A 156 -31.40 -13.82 -38.06
N ILE A 157 -31.53 -12.50 -38.12
CA ILE A 157 -30.92 -11.56 -37.17
C ILE A 157 -31.84 -11.41 -35.96
N LEU A 158 -31.32 -11.61 -34.75
CA LEU A 158 -32.06 -11.30 -33.53
C LEU A 158 -32.37 -9.79 -33.47
N PRO A 159 -33.62 -9.38 -33.18
CA PRO A 159 -33.94 -7.97 -32.99
C PRO A 159 -33.06 -7.32 -31.91
N GLY A 160 -32.47 -6.17 -32.25
CA GLY A 160 -31.57 -5.43 -31.33
C GLY A 160 -30.10 -5.86 -31.36
N VAL A 161 -29.73 -6.84 -32.18
CA VAL A 161 -28.35 -7.29 -32.37
C VAL A 161 -27.75 -6.73 -33.68
N LEU A 162 -26.47 -6.35 -33.66
CA LEU A 162 -25.68 -6.03 -34.84
C LEU A 162 -24.91 -7.27 -35.30
N GLU A 163 -25.05 -7.64 -36.57
CA GLU A 163 -24.26 -8.72 -37.16
C GLU A 163 -22.90 -8.19 -37.59
N THR A 164 -21.87 -8.98 -37.36
CA THR A 164 -20.49 -8.73 -37.76
C THR A 164 -19.91 -9.97 -38.43
N ASP A 165 -18.73 -9.85 -39.03
CA ASP A 165 -18.13 -10.93 -39.83
C ASP A 165 -16.66 -11.16 -39.42
N ASN A 166 -16.17 -12.38 -39.65
CA ASN A 166 -14.83 -12.85 -39.36
C ASN A 166 -14.14 -13.32 -40.65
N PHE A 167 -13.04 -12.68 -41.02
CA PHE A 167 -12.28 -13.03 -42.22
C PHE A 167 -10.87 -12.41 -42.19
N ASN A 168 -9.94 -12.99 -42.95
CA ASN A 168 -8.59 -12.42 -43.15
C ASN A 168 -8.27 -12.09 -44.61
N SER A 169 -9.21 -12.35 -45.53
CA SER A 169 -9.02 -12.16 -46.96
C SER A 169 -10.36 -11.94 -47.66
N ASN A 170 -10.31 -11.41 -48.88
CA ASN A 170 -11.50 -11.09 -49.68
C ASN A 170 -12.43 -10.08 -48.99
N SER A 171 -11.86 -9.12 -48.24
CA SER A 171 -12.59 -8.19 -47.37
C SER A 171 -13.80 -7.52 -48.03
N LEU A 172 -13.69 -7.09 -49.29
CA LEU A 172 -14.80 -6.45 -50.02
C LEU A 172 -15.97 -7.39 -50.29
N LYS A 173 -15.72 -8.68 -50.54
CA LYS A 173 -16.77 -9.68 -50.79
C LYS A 173 -17.64 -9.83 -49.54
N TYR A 174 -17.00 -10.06 -48.41
CA TYR A 174 -17.65 -10.25 -47.11
C TYR A 174 -18.40 -9.01 -46.65
N LEU A 175 -17.75 -7.84 -46.69
CA LEU A 175 -18.37 -6.57 -46.30
C LEU A 175 -19.50 -6.12 -47.23
N THR A 176 -19.46 -6.47 -48.52
CA THR A 176 -20.57 -6.22 -49.44
C THR A 176 -21.77 -7.10 -49.10
N ALA A 177 -21.55 -8.37 -48.78
CA ALA A 177 -22.61 -9.29 -48.38
C ALA A 177 -23.22 -8.87 -47.03
N LEU A 178 -22.39 -8.49 -46.05
CA LEU A 178 -22.82 -7.92 -44.78
C LEU A 178 -23.65 -6.64 -45.00
N ARG A 179 -23.22 -5.75 -45.92
CA ARG A 179 -24.00 -4.56 -46.30
C ARG A 179 -25.35 -4.93 -46.93
N GLN A 180 -25.44 -5.98 -47.72
CA GLN A 180 -26.71 -6.42 -48.31
C GLN A 180 -27.69 -6.96 -47.25
N ALA A 181 -27.19 -7.73 -46.27
CA ALA A 181 -28.00 -8.26 -45.18
C ALA A 181 -28.46 -7.18 -44.20
N GLN A 182 -27.65 -6.14 -43.99
CA GLN A 182 -27.98 -5.02 -43.11
C GLN A 182 -27.68 -3.64 -43.74
N PRO A 183 -28.46 -3.21 -44.75
CA PRO A 183 -28.17 -2.02 -45.57
C PRO A 183 -27.88 -0.75 -44.78
N ASN A 184 -28.64 -0.55 -43.69
CA ASN A 184 -28.62 0.68 -42.91
C ASN A 184 -27.87 0.55 -41.57
N LYS A 185 -27.18 -0.57 -41.30
CA LYS A 185 -26.40 -0.75 -40.06
C LYS A 185 -24.90 -0.51 -40.32
N PRO A 186 -24.10 -0.17 -39.29
CA PRO A 186 -22.63 -0.08 -39.42
C PRO A 186 -22.02 -1.42 -39.86
N LEU A 187 -20.91 -1.36 -40.59
CA LEU A 187 -20.10 -2.55 -40.88
C LEU A 187 -18.96 -2.64 -39.86
N HIS A 188 -18.76 -3.85 -39.36
CA HIS A 188 -17.66 -4.14 -38.46
C HIS A 188 -17.15 -5.56 -38.72
N VAL A 189 -15.83 -5.69 -38.79
CA VAL A 189 -15.12 -6.97 -38.75
C VAL A 189 -14.70 -7.22 -37.31
N THR A 190 -15.23 -8.28 -36.70
CA THR A 190 -14.97 -8.57 -35.27
C THR A 190 -13.70 -9.37 -35.09
N GLU A 191 -13.36 -10.27 -36.01
CA GLU A 191 -12.08 -10.96 -36.02
C GLU A 191 -11.46 -10.86 -37.42
N TRP A 192 -10.52 -9.92 -37.57
CA TRP A 192 -9.65 -9.89 -38.74
C TRP A 192 -8.29 -10.48 -38.36
N TRP A 193 -7.98 -11.66 -38.89
CA TRP A 193 -6.76 -12.39 -38.53
C TRP A 193 -5.55 -11.89 -39.34
N PRO A 194 -4.48 -11.38 -38.69
CA PRO A 194 -3.27 -10.91 -39.36
C PRO A 194 -2.38 -12.03 -39.89
N GLY A 195 -2.66 -13.27 -39.52
CA GLY A 195 -1.96 -14.48 -39.92
C GLY A 195 -2.75 -15.67 -39.41
N TRP A 196 -2.06 -16.74 -38.99
CA TRP A 196 -2.70 -17.92 -38.44
C TRP A 196 -1.82 -18.54 -37.34
N PHE A 197 -2.40 -19.36 -36.48
CA PHE A 197 -1.67 -20.12 -35.46
C PHE A 197 -1.06 -21.39 -36.06
N ASP A 198 -0.05 -21.93 -35.39
CA ASP A 198 0.61 -23.17 -35.80
C ASP A 198 0.08 -24.40 -35.05
N LYS A 199 0.07 -25.54 -35.73
CA LYS A 199 -0.19 -26.85 -35.14
C LYS A 199 1.06 -27.72 -35.09
N TRP A 200 1.08 -28.62 -34.12
CA TRP A 200 2.09 -29.66 -34.01
C TRP A 200 2.17 -30.49 -35.30
N GLY A 201 3.33 -30.42 -35.97
CA GLY A 201 3.63 -31.16 -37.20
C GLY A 201 3.56 -30.35 -38.49
N GLU A 202 3.12 -29.08 -38.45
CA GLU A 202 3.07 -28.20 -39.63
C GLU A 202 4.44 -27.61 -39.96
N LYS A 203 4.71 -27.36 -41.26
CA LYS A 203 6.02 -26.90 -41.74
C LYS A 203 6.15 -25.38 -41.65
N GLY A 204 6.55 -24.91 -40.48
CA GLY A 204 6.89 -23.50 -40.25
C GLY A 204 5.73 -22.65 -39.75
N HIS A 205 6.03 -21.37 -39.51
CA HIS A 205 5.10 -20.40 -38.93
C HIS A 205 4.16 -19.81 -39.99
N HIS A 206 2.86 -19.78 -39.70
CA HIS A 206 1.86 -19.20 -40.59
C HIS A 206 1.94 -17.67 -40.61
N THR A 207 2.59 -17.15 -41.64
CA THR A 207 2.78 -15.71 -41.85
C THR A 207 1.91 -15.18 -42.97
N MET A 208 1.64 -13.88 -42.92
CA MET A 208 0.95 -13.11 -43.96
C MET A 208 1.88 -12.01 -44.47
N ASP A 209 2.00 -11.94 -45.80
CA ASP A 209 2.76 -10.86 -46.45
C ASP A 209 2.22 -9.48 -46.06
N VAL A 210 3.12 -8.56 -45.71
CA VAL A 210 2.76 -7.22 -45.23
C VAL A 210 2.03 -6.39 -46.30
N ASN A 211 2.29 -6.61 -47.59
CA ASN A 211 1.59 -5.88 -48.65
C ASN A 211 0.17 -6.44 -48.84
N PHE A 212 0.00 -7.75 -48.70
CA PHE A 212 -1.34 -8.35 -48.68
C PHE A 212 -2.16 -7.86 -47.47
N PHE A 213 -1.54 -7.82 -46.28
CA PHE A 213 -2.11 -7.21 -45.07
C PHE A 213 -2.54 -5.76 -45.32
N GLU A 214 -1.63 -4.93 -45.86
CA GLU A 214 -1.91 -3.52 -46.19
C GLU A 214 -3.08 -3.38 -47.15
N LYS A 215 -3.14 -4.21 -48.19
CA LYS A 215 -4.23 -4.23 -49.17
C LYS A 215 -5.56 -4.55 -48.52
N GLU A 216 -5.64 -5.62 -47.73
CA GLU A 216 -6.90 -6.04 -47.10
C GLU A 216 -7.40 -5.00 -46.08
N ILE A 217 -6.53 -4.47 -45.22
CA ILE A 217 -6.92 -3.41 -44.28
C ILE A 217 -7.31 -2.12 -45.01
N THR A 218 -6.65 -1.80 -46.13
CA THR A 218 -7.06 -0.69 -46.98
C THR A 218 -8.48 -0.90 -47.55
N ASP A 219 -8.79 -2.12 -47.99
CA ASP A 219 -10.12 -2.47 -48.48
C ASP A 219 -11.19 -2.34 -47.37
N VAL A 220 -10.89 -2.80 -46.15
CA VAL A 220 -11.80 -2.70 -45.00
C VAL A 220 -12.06 -1.24 -44.62
N LEU A 221 -10.99 -0.46 -44.38
CA LEU A 221 -11.08 0.91 -43.88
C LEU A 221 -11.57 1.88 -44.97
N PHE A 222 -10.89 1.93 -46.12
CA PHE A 222 -11.09 3.00 -47.09
C PHE A 222 -12.17 2.69 -48.12
N LYS A 223 -12.28 1.44 -48.60
CA LYS A 223 -13.23 1.08 -49.67
C LYS A 223 -14.59 0.65 -49.13
N ALA A 224 -14.62 -0.21 -48.12
CA ALA A 224 -15.87 -0.68 -47.52
C ALA A 224 -16.41 0.26 -46.43
N ASN A 225 -15.58 1.19 -45.94
CA ASN A 225 -15.92 2.06 -44.81
C ASN A 225 -16.40 1.25 -43.59
N SER A 226 -15.66 0.21 -43.25
CA SER A 226 -15.94 -0.68 -42.13
C SER A 226 -14.95 -0.44 -40.99
N SER A 227 -15.41 -0.65 -39.76
CA SER A 227 -14.53 -0.79 -38.60
C SER A 227 -13.88 -2.17 -38.62
N VAL A 228 -12.65 -2.28 -38.11
CA VAL A 228 -11.91 -3.54 -38.02
C VAL A 228 -11.39 -3.75 -36.61
N ASN A 229 -11.57 -4.95 -36.07
CA ASN A 229 -10.79 -5.42 -34.94
C ASN A 229 -9.73 -6.41 -35.44
N PHE A 230 -8.47 -6.13 -35.10
CA PHE A 230 -7.36 -7.05 -35.37
C PHE A 230 -7.41 -8.15 -34.33
N TYR A 231 -7.86 -9.33 -34.75
CA TYR A 231 -7.80 -10.52 -33.90
C TYR A 231 -6.33 -10.87 -33.68
N MET A 232 -5.89 -10.95 -32.42
CA MET A 232 -4.49 -11.06 -32.04
C MET A 232 -3.63 -9.90 -32.56
N PHE A 233 -3.82 -8.70 -32.00
CA PHE A 233 -2.92 -7.57 -32.25
C PHE A 233 -1.52 -7.77 -31.61
N PHE A 234 -1.48 -8.59 -30.55
CA PHE A 234 -0.28 -9.01 -29.84
C PHE A 234 -0.21 -10.54 -29.84
N GLY A 235 0.88 -11.11 -30.35
CA GLY A 235 1.14 -12.53 -30.28
C GLY A 235 1.21 -12.97 -28.82
N GLY A 236 0.50 -14.03 -28.46
CA GLY A 236 0.43 -14.51 -27.09
C GLY A 236 1.28 -15.77 -26.87
N THR A 237 1.33 -16.23 -25.62
CA THR A 237 1.79 -17.58 -25.26
C THR A 237 0.66 -18.28 -24.52
N ASN A 238 0.30 -19.48 -24.99
CA ASN A 238 -0.59 -20.36 -24.22
C ASN A 238 0.22 -21.03 -23.09
N PHE A 239 -0.16 -20.78 -21.85
CA PHE A 239 0.51 -21.35 -20.69
C PHE A 239 -0.10 -22.69 -20.27
N GLY A 240 0.76 -23.64 -19.87
CA GLY A 240 0.30 -24.95 -19.36
C GLY A 240 -0.29 -25.84 -20.44
N PHE A 241 -1.44 -26.45 -20.16
CA PHE A 241 -2.12 -27.43 -21.03
C PHE A 241 -3.42 -26.89 -21.64
N MET A 242 -3.50 -25.59 -21.86
CA MET A 242 -4.75 -24.92 -22.29
C MET A 242 -4.94 -24.87 -23.82
N ASN A 243 -3.96 -25.38 -24.58
CA ASN A 243 -4.02 -25.38 -26.03
C ASN A 243 -5.18 -26.26 -26.54
N GLY A 244 -5.82 -25.79 -27.60
CA GLY A 244 -6.77 -26.55 -28.41
C GLY A 244 -6.08 -27.70 -29.15
N ASP A 245 -6.88 -28.51 -29.83
CA ASP A 245 -6.44 -29.73 -30.53
C ASP A 245 -5.19 -29.50 -31.39
N ARG A 246 -4.04 -29.99 -30.90
CA ARG A 246 -2.71 -29.91 -31.52
C ARG A 246 -2.19 -28.50 -31.79
N VAL A 247 -2.72 -27.45 -31.18
CA VAL A 247 -2.17 -26.08 -31.28
C VAL A 247 -0.84 -25.99 -30.51
N VAL A 248 0.15 -25.28 -31.05
CA VAL A 248 1.44 -25.07 -30.35
C VAL A 248 1.30 -24.04 -29.22
N THR A 249 2.31 -23.95 -28.34
CA THR A 249 2.27 -23.01 -27.20
C THR A 249 2.53 -21.57 -27.58
N SER A 250 3.27 -21.32 -28.67
CA SER A 250 3.39 -19.98 -29.23
C SER A 250 2.08 -19.66 -29.94
N TYR A 251 1.44 -18.59 -29.50
CA TYR A 251 0.15 -18.11 -29.99
C TYR A 251 0.34 -16.82 -30.77
N ASP A 252 1.44 -16.74 -31.52
CA ASP A 252 1.71 -15.64 -32.45
C ASP A 252 0.91 -15.87 -33.73
N TYR A 253 0.09 -14.90 -34.14
CA TYR A 253 -0.71 -14.94 -35.37
C TYR A 253 0.01 -14.19 -36.50
N ASP A 254 1.33 -14.17 -36.47
CA ASP A 254 2.13 -13.18 -37.20
C ASP A 254 1.60 -11.76 -36.91
N ALA A 255 1.44 -11.48 -35.62
CA ALA A 255 0.70 -10.33 -35.12
C ALA A 255 1.46 -9.00 -35.35
N PRO A 256 0.75 -7.85 -35.35
CA PRO A 256 1.40 -6.53 -35.32
C PRO A 256 2.44 -6.39 -34.21
N LEU A 257 2.17 -6.87 -33.01
CA LEU A 257 3.16 -7.03 -31.95
C LEU A 257 3.53 -8.51 -31.81
N SER A 258 4.81 -8.85 -31.86
CA SER A 258 5.27 -10.24 -31.68
C SER A 258 5.01 -10.74 -30.26
N GLU A 259 5.20 -12.05 -30.00
CA GLU A 259 5.08 -12.69 -28.66
C GLU A 259 5.85 -11.98 -27.51
N THR A 260 6.91 -11.23 -27.83
CA THR A 260 7.71 -10.44 -26.88
C THR A 260 7.32 -8.97 -26.80
N GLY A 261 6.23 -8.56 -27.44
CA GLY A 261 5.74 -7.18 -27.49
C GLY A 261 6.50 -6.29 -28.48
N ASN A 262 7.26 -6.88 -29.41
CA ASN A 262 8.06 -6.10 -30.35
C ASN A 262 7.24 -5.65 -31.56
N TYR A 263 7.53 -4.44 -32.05
CA TYR A 263 6.86 -3.87 -33.23
C TYR A 263 7.26 -4.61 -34.51
N SER A 264 6.31 -5.30 -35.15
CA SER A 264 6.51 -5.90 -36.47
C SER A 264 6.31 -4.88 -37.60
N ALA A 265 6.61 -5.27 -38.84
CA ALA A 265 6.30 -4.44 -40.01
C ALA A 265 4.80 -4.10 -40.10
N LYS A 266 3.93 -5.02 -39.64
CA LYS A 266 2.48 -4.82 -39.61
C LYS A 266 2.07 -3.79 -38.58
N TYR A 267 2.74 -3.67 -37.43
CA TYR A 267 2.45 -2.59 -36.46
C TYR A 267 2.65 -1.21 -37.09
N TRP A 268 3.81 -1.00 -37.71
CA TRP A 268 4.13 0.27 -38.36
C TRP A 268 3.17 0.57 -39.50
N LYS A 269 2.79 -0.47 -40.26
CA LYS A 269 1.83 -0.34 -41.35
C LYS A 269 0.42 -0.03 -40.86
N THR A 270 -0.05 -0.68 -39.79
CA THR A 270 -1.33 -0.38 -39.16
C THR A 270 -1.36 1.05 -38.65
N LYS A 271 -0.29 1.50 -37.98
CA LYS A 271 -0.16 2.88 -37.51
C LYS A 271 -0.30 3.87 -38.68
N GLU A 272 0.42 3.65 -39.77
CA GLU A 272 0.34 4.47 -40.98
C GLU A 272 -1.10 4.52 -41.55
N LEU A 273 -1.75 3.36 -41.69
CA LEU A 273 -3.10 3.27 -42.26
C LEU A 273 -4.16 3.91 -41.36
N VAL A 274 -4.07 3.74 -40.03
CA VAL A 274 -4.98 4.37 -39.07
C VAL A 274 -4.79 5.88 -39.02
N GLU A 275 -3.55 6.38 -39.03
CA GLU A 275 -3.25 7.81 -39.11
C GLU A 275 -3.83 8.42 -40.39
N LYS A 276 -3.62 7.75 -41.53
CA LYS A 276 -4.18 8.17 -42.82
C LYS A 276 -5.71 8.16 -42.81
N PHE A 277 -6.34 7.08 -42.34
CA PHE A 277 -7.78 6.92 -42.32
C PHE A 277 -8.46 7.95 -41.42
N THR A 278 -7.94 8.15 -40.21
CA THR A 278 -8.49 9.13 -39.26
C THR A 278 -8.37 10.56 -39.79
N LYS A 279 -7.26 10.90 -40.45
CA LYS A 279 -7.05 12.20 -41.08
C LYS A 279 -8.00 12.44 -42.25
N GLU A 280 -8.15 11.49 -43.17
CA GLU A 280 -9.04 11.61 -44.33
C GLU A 280 -10.52 11.70 -43.93
N ARG A 281 -10.90 11.05 -42.83
CA ARG A 281 -12.26 11.05 -42.29
C ARG A 281 -12.58 12.26 -41.40
N GLY A 282 -11.61 13.13 -41.12
CA GLY A 282 -11.77 14.21 -40.16
C GLY A 282 -12.09 13.73 -38.75
N LEU A 283 -11.65 12.51 -38.38
CA LEU A 283 -11.80 11.99 -37.03
C LEU A 283 -10.84 12.70 -36.06
N PRO A 284 -11.20 12.79 -34.77
CA PRO A 284 -10.35 13.42 -33.76
C PRO A 284 -8.94 12.84 -33.77
N GLN A 285 -7.93 13.71 -33.89
CA GLN A 285 -6.53 13.33 -33.74
C GLN A 285 -6.22 13.20 -32.25
N LEU A 286 -6.17 11.96 -31.77
CA LEU A 286 -5.92 11.65 -30.37
C LEU A 286 -4.42 11.80 -30.06
N LEU A 287 -4.10 12.15 -28.81
CA LEU A 287 -2.72 12.16 -28.33
C LEU A 287 -2.19 10.72 -28.31
N VAL A 288 -1.32 10.38 -29.27
CA VAL A 288 -0.65 9.08 -29.32
C VAL A 288 0.67 9.19 -28.56
N PRO A 289 0.86 8.45 -27.45
CA PRO A 289 2.13 8.46 -26.73
C PRO A 289 3.26 7.90 -27.61
N LYS A 290 4.50 8.29 -27.32
CA LYS A 290 5.66 7.70 -27.99
C LYS A 290 5.71 6.19 -27.67
N PRO A 291 5.96 5.32 -28.68
CA PRO A 291 6.10 3.90 -28.44
C PRO A 291 7.19 3.62 -27.38
N PRO A 292 6.92 2.77 -26.37
CA PRO A 292 7.92 2.34 -25.39
C PRO A 292 9.19 1.76 -26.03
N THR A 293 10.30 1.86 -25.30
CA THR A 293 11.59 1.33 -25.71
C THR A 293 11.55 -0.20 -25.83
N TYR A 294 12.20 -0.74 -26.86
CA TYR A 294 12.29 -2.17 -27.13
C TYR A 294 12.95 -2.93 -25.97
N VAL A 295 12.32 -4.01 -25.51
CA VAL A 295 12.91 -4.94 -24.55
C VAL A 295 13.56 -6.07 -25.33
N THR A 296 14.89 -6.20 -25.22
CA THR A 296 15.62 -7.27 -25.92
C THR A 296 15.66 -8.51 -25.03
N PRO A 297 15.14 -9.67 -25.50
CA PRO A 297 15.31 -10.93 -24.80
C PRO A 297 16.80 -11.26 -24.64
N VAL A 298 17.17 -11.87 -23.53
CA VAL A 298 18.55 -12.28 -23.26
C VAL A 298 18.70 -13.78 -23.38
N SER A 299 19.88 -14.22 -23.82
CA SER A 299 20.25 -15.63 -23.76
C SER A 299 20.98 -15.89 -22.45
N TYR A 300 20.42 -16.78 -21.62
CA TYR A 300 21.05 -17.25 -20.39
C TYR A 300 22.02 -18.43 -20.60
N GLY A 301 22.26 -18.82 -21.86
CA GLY A 301 23.16 -19.92 -22.21
C GLY A 301 22.49 -21.30 -22.13
N LYS A 302 23.32 -22.36 -22.17
CA LYS A 302 22.85 -23.75 -22.16
C LYS A 302 22.64 -24.24 -20.72
N LEU A 303 21.43 -24.70 -20.42
CA LEU A 303 21.12 -25.34 -19.14
C LEU A 303 21.53 -26.80 -19.14
N LYS A 304 22.01 -27.29 -18.00
CA LYS A 304 22.25 -28.71 -17.76
C LYS A 304 21.11 -29.30 -16.94
N VAL A 305 20.76 -30.55 -17.22
CA VAL A 305 19.85 -31.32 -16.36
C VAL A 305 20.58 -31.58 -15.05
N LYS A 306 20.01 -31.12 -13.94
CA LYS A 306 20.53 -31.31 -12.58
C LYS A 306 20.33 -32.75 -12.15
N ASP A 307 19.11 -33.23 -12.25
CA ASP A 307 18.67 -34.58 -11.92
C ASP A 307 17.32 -34.87 -12.60
N TYR A 308 16.80 -36.09 -12.40
CA TYR A 308 15.48 -36.48 -12.87
C TYR A 308 14.71 -37.31 -11.83
N LEU A 309 13.39 -37.33 -11.96
CA LEU A 309 12.48 -38.22 -11.24
C LEU A 309 11.90 -39.21 -12.24
N SER A 310 11.99 -40.50 -11.94
CA SER A 310 11.34 -41.54 -12.74
C SER A 310 9.82 -41.48 -12.57
N LEU A 311 9.08 -42.07 -13.51
CA LEU A 311 7.62 -42.19 -13.40
C LEU A 311 7.18 -42.75 -12.04
N GLU A 312 7.87 -43.76 -11.52
CA GLU A 312 7.53 -44.34 -10.22
C GLU A 312 7.73 -43.35 -9.07
N ASP A 313 8.79 -42.52 -9.10
CA ASP A 313 9.01 -41.49 -8.09
C ASP A 313 7.85 -40.48 -8.08
N VAL A 314 7.29 -40.17 -9.26
CA VAL A 314 6.12 -39.30 -9.41
C VAL A 314 4.85 -39.97 -8.87
N LEU A 315 4.59 -41.23 -9.25
CA LEU A 315 3.37 -41.94 -8.87
C LEU A 315 3.27 -42.24 -7.38
N THR A 316 4.39 -42.42 -6.67
CA THR A 316 4.40 -42.61 -5.21
C THR A 316 3.80 -41.43 -4.45
N GLN A 317 3.73 -40.25 -5.07
CA GLN A 317 3.11 -39.05 -4.48
C GLN A 317 1.59 -39.02 -4.64
N MET A 318 1.02 -40.01 -5.32
CA MET A 318 -0.36 -40.01 -5.76
C MET A 318 -1.09 -41.27 -5.29
N LYS A 319 -2.39 -41.13 -5.05
CA LYS A 319 -3.27 -42.27 -4.79
C LYS A 319 -3.98 -42.65 -6.08
N PRO A 320 -3.90 -43.91 -6.54
CA PRO A 320 -4.67 -44.36 -7.69
C PRO A 320 -6.16 -44.44 -7.38
N ILE A 321 -6.95 -44.25 -8.43
CA ILE A 321 -8.38 -44.58 -8.44
C ILE A 321 -8.51 -45.95 -9.10
N VAL A 322 -9.05 -46.92 -8.37
CA VAL A 322 -9.29 -48.25 -8.94
C VAL A 322 -10.59 -48.21 -9.74
N THR A 323 -10.52 -48.55 -11.03
CA THR A 323 -11.66 -48.57 -11.93
C THR A 323 -11.84 -49.97 -12.54
N GLU A 324 -13.09 -50.39 -12.72
CA GLU A 324 -13.39 -51.69 -13.35
C GLU A 324 -13.12 -51.70 -14.86
N LYS A 325 -13.16 -50.52 -15.48
CA LYS A 325 -12.89 -50.28 -16.89
C LYS A 325 -12.13 -48.97 -17.05
N PRO A 326 -11.35 -48.79 -18.13
CA PRO A 326 -10.72 -47.51 -18.41
C PRO A 326 -11.76 -46.39 -18.39
N GLN A 327 -11.54 -45.37 -17.57
CA GLN A 327 -12.38 -44.18 -17.52
C GLN A 327 -11.73 -43.04 -18.26
N HIS A 328 -12.54 -42.27 -18.99
CA HIS A 328 -12.11 -40.99 -19.54
C HIS A 328 -11.75 -40.00 -18.42
N MET A 329 -10.84 -39.07 -18.72
CA MET A 329 -10.36 -38.02 -17.82
C MET A 329 -11.51 -37.29 -17.12
N GLU A 330 -12.56 -36.95 -17.86
CA GLU A 330 -13.69 -36.15 -17.35
C GLU A 330 -14.56 -36.94 -16.37
N LEU A 331 -14.53 -38.27 -16.43
CA LEU A 331 -15.33 -39.15 -15.57
C LEU A 331 -14.67 -39.44 -14.22
N LEU A 332 -13.38 -39.15 -14.07
CA LEU A 332 -12.67 -39.33 -12.80
C LEU A 332 -13.32 -38.51 -11.68
N ASN A 333 -13.37 -39.05 -10.46
CA ASN A 333 -13.92 -38.34 -9.30
C ASN A 333 -12.81 -37.78 -8.41
N ILE A 334 -12.08 -36.79 -8.92
CA ILE A 334 -10.87 -36.24 -8.27
C ILE A 334 -10.99 -34.80 -7.78
N THR A 335 -12.10 -34.13 -8.08
CA THR A 335 -12.28 -32.68 -7.87
C THR A 335 -13.76 -32.33 -7.70
N ASN A 336 -14.42 -32.83 -6.64
CA ASN A 336 -15.86 -32.61 -6.41
C ASN A 336 -16.72 -32.92 -7.67
N ASN A 337 -16.46 -34.07 -8.31
CA ASN A 337 -17.07 -34.47 -9.59
C ASN A 337 -16.73 -33.63 -10.84
N SER A 338 -15.70 -32.77 -10.85
CA SER A 338 -15.32 -32.04 -12.08
C SER A 338 -14.42 -32.83 -13.05
N GLY A 339 -13.83 -33.95 -12.62
CA GLY A 339 -12.93 -34.74 -13.46
C GLY A 339 -11.55 -34.11 -13.69
N GLN A 340 -10.71 -34.83 -14.41
CA GLN A 340 -9.44 -34.32 -14.93
C GLN A 340 -9.69 -33.51 -16.19
N HIS A 341 -9.19 -32.28 -16.20
CA HIS A 341 -9.36 -31.36 -17.32
C HIS A 341 -8.28 -31.57 -18.39
N TYR A 342 -7.01 -31.57 -17.97
CA TYR A 342 -5.84 -31.59 -18.85
C TYR A 342 -4.70 -32.44 -18.28
N GLY A 343 -3.59 -32.53 -19.02
CA GLY A 343 -2.40 -33.30 -18.63
C GLY A 343 -2.44 -34.75 -19.13
N PHE A 344 -2.03 -35.70 -18.28
CA PHE A 344 -1.91 -37.11 -18.65
C PHE A 344 -2.76 -37.98 -17.74
N ILE A 345 -3.29 -39.06 -18.28
CA ILE A 345 -3.95 -40.10 -17.49
C ILE A 345 -3.17 -41.40 -17.66
N LEU A 346 -2.82 -42.03 -16.55
CA LEU A 346 -2.14 -43.31 -16.55
C LEU A 346 -3.11 -44.40 -16.14
N TYR A 347 -3.18 -45.47 -16.93
CA TYR A 347 -3.85 -46.73 -16.58
C TYR A 347 -2.78 -47.79 -16.29
N ARG A 348 -2.77 -48.30 -15.06
CA ARG A 348 -1.80 -49.27 -14.56
C ARG A 348 -2.47 -50.59 -14.23
N LEU A 349 -1.88 -51.67 -14.75
CA LEU A 349 -2.19 -53.04 -14.36
C LEU A 349 -0.95 -53.66 -13.72
N ASN A 350 -1.08 -54.04 -12.46
CA ASN A 350 -0.01 -54.62 -11.66
C ASN A 350 -0.17 -56.12 -11.50
N LYS A 351 0.94 -56.79 -11.15
CA LYS A 351 0.96 -58.22 -10.81
C LYS A 351 0.53 -59.13 -11.97
N LEU A 352 0.85 -58.74 -13.21
CA LEU A 352 0.55 -59.52 -14.40
C LEU A 352 1.56 -60.67 -14.56
N ASN A 353 1.09 -61.82 -15.04
CA ASN A 353 1.98 -62.82 -15.64
C ASN A 353 2.44 -62.31 -17.01
N LYS A 354 3.50 -62.93 -17.57
CA LYS A 354 3.87 -62.69 -18.97
C LYS A 354 2.67 -62.93 -19.89
N PHE A 355 2.50 -62.06 -20.87
CA PHE A 355 1.41 -62.11 -21.84
C PHE A 355 1.90 -61.85 -23.26
N LYS A 356 1.18 -62.37 -24.25
CA LYS A 356 1.58 -62.30 -25.66
C LYS A 356 0.81 -61.26 -26.45
N HIS A 357 -0.47 -61.05 -26.14
CA HIS A 357 -1.35 -60.20 -26.94
C HIS A 357 -1.93 -59.07 -26.08
N LEU A 358 -1.57 -57.83 -26.40
CA LEU A 358 -2.22 -56.63 -25.87
C LEU A 358 -3.18 -56.06 -26.89
N LYS A 359 -4.45 -55.89 -26.48
CA LYS A 359 -5.46 -55.23 -27.31
C LYS A 359 -6.11 -54.06 -26.55
N LEU A 360 -6.15 -52.89 -27.18
CA LEU A 360 -6.92 -51.73 -26.71
C LEU A 360 -8.05 -51.51 -27.71
N THR A 361 -9.30 -51.71 -27.27
CA THR A 361 -10.46 -51.47 -28.14
C THR A 361 -10.81 -49.98 -28.19
N GLY A 362 -11.20 -49.45 -29.36
CA GLY A 362 -11.47 -48.03 -29.57
C GLY A 362 -10.24 -47.10 -29.54
N GLY A 363 -9.07 -47.62 -29.16
CA GLY A 363 -7.81 -46.87 -29.15
C GLY A 363 -7.71 -45.81 -28.05
N ALA A 364 -6.76 -44.90 -28.24
CA ALA A 364 -6.54 -43.74 -27.37
C ALA A 364 -7.12 -42.50 -28.02
N ALA A 365 -7.77 -41.65 -27.22
CA ALA A 365 -8.39 -40.40 -27.66
C ALA A 365 -7.42 -39.50 -28.45
N ASP A 366 -6.15 -39.48 -28.02
CA ASP A 366 -5.06 -38.70 -28.59
C ASP A 366 -3.81 -39.58 -28.72
N ARG A 367 -2.79 -39.38 -27.87
CA ARG A 367 -1.49 -40.06 -27.93
C ARG A 367 -1.30 -40.95 -26.71
N ALA A 368 -0.98 -42.23 -26.93
CA ALA A 368 -0.70 -43.19 -25.86
C ALA A 368 0.72 -43.73 -25.92
N VAL A 369 1.36 -43.85 -24.75
CA VAL A 369 2.65 -44.49 -24.54
C VAL A 369 2.42 -45.76 -23.71
N ILE A 370 2.82 -46.90 -24.24
CA ILE A 370 2.69 -48.20 -23.59
C ILE A 370 4.05 -48.59 -23.02
N LEU A 371 4.08 -48.87 -21.71
CA LEU A 371 5.27 -49.34 -21.00
C LEU A 371 5.01 -50.72 -20.39
N VAL A 372 5.96 -51.64 -20.55
CA VAL A 372 6.02 -52.90 -19.79
C VAL A 372 7.23 -52.83 -18.89
N ASP A 373 7.01 -53.03 -17.59
CA ASP A 373 8.04 -52.89 -16.55
C ASP A 373 8.81 -51.56 -16.67
N HIS A 374 8.04 -50.48 -16.91
CA HIS A 374 8.50 -49.10 -17.11
C HIS A 374 9.37 -48.85 -18.35
N LYS A 375 9.49 -49.82 -19.27
CA LYS A 375 10.19 -49.67 -20.56
C LYS A 375 9.19 -49.41 -21.68
N GLU A 376 9.47 -48.42 -22.53
CA GLU A 376 8.64 -48.11 -23.70
C GLU A 376 8.61 -49.29 -24.68
N VAL A 377 7.39 -49.70 -25.01
CA VAL A 377 7.09 -50.80 -25.93
C VAL A 377 6.41 -50.30 -27.20
N ALA A 378 5.57 -49.28 -27.10
CA ALA A 378 4.94 -48.63 -28.24
C ALA A 378 4.47 -47.21 -27.93
N VAL A 379 4.37 -46.40 -28.98
CA VAL A 379 3.69 -45.10 -29.00
C VAL A 379 2.73 -45.09 -30.17
N PHE A 380 1.49 -44.65 -29.98
CA PHE A 380 0.52 -44.51 -31.07
C PHE A 380 -0.42 -43.32 -30.86
N GLU A 381 -0.93 -42.78 -31.96
CA GLU A 381 -1.84 -41.62 -32.00
C GLU A 381 -3.10 -41.97 -32.81
N SER A 382 -3.99 -42.79 -32.26
CA SER A 382 -5.14 -43.28 -33.02
C SER A 382 -6.35 -43.66 -32.17
N ASN A 383 -7.51 -43.16 -32.59
CA ASN A 383 -8.85 -43.53 -32.13
C ASN A 383 -9.35 -44.87 -32.70
N LYS A 384 -8.44 -45.81 -32.96
CA LYS A 384 -8.75 -47.13 -33.52
C LYS A 384 -8.20 -48.22 -32.64
N ASP A 385 -8.77 -49.41 -32.75
CA ASP A 385 -8.28 -50.62 -32.09
C ASP A 385 -6.76 -50.75 -32.27
N TYR A 386 -6.05 -50.86 -31.16
CA TYR A 386 -4.62 -51.12 -31.13
C TYR A 386 -4.39 -52.59 -30.76
N ASN A 387 -3.58 -53.30 -31.53
CA ASN A 387 -3.20 -54.69 -31.26
C ASN A 387 -1.68 -54.79 -31.33
N GLN A 388 -1.06 -55.34 -30.29
CA GLN A 388 0.37 -55.55 -30.24
C GLN A 388 0.70 -56.92 -29.70
N ASP A 389 1.53 -57.64 -30.44
CA ASP A 389 2.14 -58.88 -30.00
C ASP A 389 3.45 -58.56 -29.25
N LEU A 390 3.54 -59.04 -28.02
CA LEU A 390 4.71 -58.92 -27.16
C LEU A 390 5.55 -60.20 -27.19
N ASN A 391 6.86 -60.02 -27.10
CA ASN A 391 7.84 -61.09 -26.99
C ASN A 391 8.56 -61.06 -25.63
N ASP A 392 9.24 -62.16 -25.31
CA ASP A 392 9.92 -62.32 -24.01
C ASP A 392 10.97 -61.25 -23.70
N THR A 393 11.54 -60.58 -24.72
CA THR A 393 12.59 -59.57 -24.51
C THR A 393 12.05 -58.23 -24.00
N GLN A 394 10.73 -58.03 -24.06
CA GLN A 394 10.06 -56.82 -23.60
C GLN A 394 9.71 -56.85 -22.11
N PHE A 395 9.83 -58.01 -21.46
CA PHE A 395 9.60 -58.18 -20.03
C PHE A 395 10.91 -58.09 -19.23
N ALA A 396 10.86 -57.51 -18.02
CA ALA A 396 11.97 -57.59 -17.09
C ALA A 396 12.14 -59.02 -16.54
N ASN A 397 13.31 -59.32 -15.97
CA ASN A 397 13.56 -60.62 -15.33
C ASN A 397 12.94 -60.68 -13.92
N THR A 398 11.62 -60.55 -13.84
CA THR A 398 10.81 -60.57 -12.62
C THR A 398 9.69 -61.60 -12.74
N THR A 399 9.12 -62.02 -11.60
CA THR A 399 8.02 -63.00 -11.56
C THR A 399 6.65 -62.39 -11.84
N THR A 400 6.50 -61.09 -11.64
CA THR A 400 5.30 -60.33 -12.01
C THR A 400 5.68 -59.07 -12.76
N HIS A 401 4.77 -58.60 -13.60
CA HIS A 401 4.96 -57.48 -14.50
C HIS A 401 3.94 -56.38 -14.28
N THR A 402 4.32 -55.17 -14.69
CA THR A 402 3.45 -53.99 -14.70
C THR A 402 3.26 -53.50 -16.13
N LEU A 403 2.01 -53.26 -16.51
CA LEU A 403 1.64 -52.58 -17.75
C LEU A 403 1.14 -51.19 -17.42
N ASP A 404 1.83 -50.17 -17.94
CA ASP A 404 1.47 -48.76 -17.82
C ASP A 404 1.05 -48.23 -19.20
N ILE A 405 -0.14 -47.64 -19.31
CA ILE A 405 -0.62 -46.96 -20.51
C ILE A 405 -0.86 -45.50 -20.16
N ILE A 406 0.03 -44.62 -20.63
CA ILE A 406 -0.05 -43.19 -20.39
C ILE A 406 -0.70 -42.54 -21.60
N VAL A 407 -1.86 -41.94 -21.42
CA VAL A 407 -2.54 -41.16 -22.46
C VAL A 407 -2.32 -39.68 -22.20
N GLU A 408 -1.72 -39.02 -23.18
CA GLU A 408 -1.50 -37.58 -23.23
C GLU A 408 -2.70 -36.89 -23.88
N ASN A 409 -3.31 -35.94 -23.18
CA ASN A 409 -4.30 -35.05 -23.78
C ASN A 409 -3.57 -34.00 -24.64
N MET A 410 -3.84 -34.00 -25.96
CA MET A 410 -3.21 -33.06 -26.91
C MET A 410 -4.08 -31.82 -27.19
N GLY A 411 -5.03 -31.53 -26.30
CA GLY A 411 -6.05 -30.48 -26.44
C GLY A 411 -7.32 -31.03 -27.05
N ARG A 412 -8.49 -30.51 -26.70
CA ARG A 412 -9.80 -30.95 -27.26
C ARG A 412 -10.19 -30.15 -28.52
N PRO A 413 -11.00 -30.74 -29.43
CA PRO A 413 -11.63 -29.99 -30.50
C PRO A 413 -12.43 -28.83 -29.91
N ASN A 414 -12.42 -27.74 -30.64
CA ASN A 414 -12.87 -26.43 -30.20
C ASN A 414 -13.83 -25.81 -31.19
N GLY A 415 -14.44 -26.61 -32.05
CA GLY A 415 -15.51 -26.20 -32.94
C GLY A 415 -16.32 -27.41 -33.43
N GLY A 416 -17.59 -27.18 -33.73
CA GLY A 416 -18.49 -28.17 -34.33
C GLY A 416 -18.97 -29.29 -33.40
N ALA A 417 -19.79 -30.19 -33.96
CA ALA A 417 -20.49 -31.23 -33.20
C ALA A 417 -19.56 -32.25 -32.51
N VAL A 418 -18.31 -32.36 -32.96
CA VAL A 418 -17.29 -33.25 -32.38
C VAL A 418 -16.96 -32.88 -30.92
N MET A 419 -17.17 -31.63 -30.52
CA MET A 419 -17.01 -31.17 -29.14
C MET A 419 -17.88 -31.96 -28.17
N ASN A 420 -19.08 -32.39 -28.59
CA ASN A 420 -20.04 -33.11 -27.74
C ASN A 420 -19.53 -34.50 -27.29
N THR A 421 -18.51 -35.03 -27.96
CA THR A 421 -17.96 -36.36 -27.73
C THR A 421 -16.46 -36.36 -27.42
N ALA A 422 -15.86 -35.19 -27.19
CA ALA A 422 -14.42 -34.97 -27.08
C ALA A 422 -13.77 -35.43 -25.76
N ARG A 423 -14.13 -36.63 -25.30
CA ARG A 423 -13.57 -37.21 -24.06
C ARG A 423 -12.13 -37.67 -24.26
N ARG A 424 -11.30 -37.51 -23.23
CA ARG A 424 -9.87 -37.86 -23.29
C ARG A 424 -9.54 -39.09 -22.44
N GLY A 425 -8.54 -39.87 -22.85
CA GLY A 425 -8.19 -41.16 -22.25
C GLY A 425 -8.31 -42.33 -23.24
N LEU A 426 -8.56 -43.54 -22.74
CA LEU A 426 -8.85 -44.71 -23.57
C LEU A 426 -10.35 -44.79 -23.91
N ASN A 427 -10.68 -45.12 -25.16
CA ASN A 427 -12.06 -45.16 -25.64
C ASN A 427 -12.76 -46.52 -25.38
N GLY A 428 -12.01 -47.57 -25.05
CA GLY A 428 -12.55 -48.90 -24.82
C GLY A 428 -11.69 -49.73 -23.87
N ASP A 429 -11.99 -51.03 -23.82
CA ASP A 429 -11.42 -51.98 -22.87
C ASP A 429 -9.95 -52.32 -23.19
N ILE A 430 -9.17 -52.59 -22.13
CA ILE A 430 -7.83 -53.18 -22.20
C ILE A 430 -7.97 -54.70 -22.12
N SER A 431 -7.43 -55.45 -23.08
CA SER A 431 -7.45 -56.91 -23.09
C SER A 431 -6.04 -57.50 -23.13
N ILE A 432 -5.79 -58.50 -22.28
CA ILE A 432 -4.54 -59.24 -22.18
C ILE A 432 -4.84 -60.71 -22.51
N ASP A 433 -4.19 -61.26 -23.54
CA ASP A 433 -4.34 -62.66 -23.99
C ASP A 433 -5.81 -63.13 -24.03
N THR A 434 -6.68 -62.31 -24.63
CA THR A 434 -8.15 -62.47 -24.77
C THR A 434 -9.03 -62.10 -23.56
N LYS A 435 -8.46 -61.81 -22.39
CA LYS A 435 -9.23 -61.43 -21.19
C LYS A 435 -9.28 -59.92 -21.03
N VAL A 436 -10.49 -59.37 -20.85
CA VAL A 436 -10.69 -57.95 -20.48
C VAL A 436 -10.17 -57.71 -19.06
N ALA A 437 -9.33 -56.70 -18.90
CA ALA A 437 -8.74 -56.32 -17.63
C ALA A 437 -9.76 -55.58 -16.75
N THR A 438 -9.69 -55.84 -15.44
CA THR A 438 -10.48 -55.18 -14.39
C THR A 438 -9.56 -54.75 -13.25
N ASN A 439 -10.08 -53.97 -12.28
CA ASN A 439 -9.29 -53.40 -11.17
C ASN A 439 -8.07 -52.58 -11.63
N ILE A 440 -8.28 -51.69 -12.60
CA ILE A 440 -7.26 -50.84 -13.19
C ILE A 440 -6.93 -49.69 -12.25
N GLU A 441 -5.65 -49.54 -11.87
CA GLU A 441 -5.19 -48.37 -11.12
C GLU A 441 -5.07 -47.17 -12.07
N THR A 442 -5.86 -46.14 -11.85
CA THR A 442 -5.92 -44.94 -12.70
C THR A 442 -5.34 -43.73 -11.97
N PHE A 443 -4.35 -43.08 -12.56
CA PHE A 443 -3.71 -41.88 -11.98
C PHE A 443 -3.94 -40.66 -12.87
N SER A 444 -4.34 -39.54 -12.24
CA SER A 444 -4.54 -38.24 -12.89
C SER A 444 -3.30 -37.37 -12.77
N LEU A 445 -2.48 -37.31 -13.80
CA LEU A 445 -1.27 -36.47 -13.87
C LEU A 445 -1.63 -35.10 -14.45
N ASP A 446 -2.34 -34.28 -13.66
CA ASP A 446 -2.80 -32.95 -14.09
C ASP A 446 -1.74 -31.84 -13.96
N PHE A 447 -0.62 -32.13 -13.28
CA PHE A 447 0.49 -31.19 -13.06
C PHE A 447 0.05 -29.81 -12.56
N LYS A 448 -0.99 -29.75 -11.72
CA LYS A 448 -1.36 -28.52 -11.02
C LYS A 448 -0.23 -28.05 -10.10
N GLU A 449 -0.20 -26.74 -9.83
CA GLU A 449 0.86 -26.09 -9.05
C GLU A 449 1.20 -26.79 -7.72
N PRO A 450 0.23 -27.26 -6.89
CA PRO A 450 0.56 -27.97 -5.66
C PRO A 450 1.30 -29.29 -5.91
N PHE A 451 0.91 -30.04 -6.95
CA PHE A 451 1.54 -31.29 -7.32
C PHE A 451 2.95 -31.04 -7.88
N VAL A 452 3.12 -30.04 -8.75
CA VAL A 452 4.45 -29.64 -9.26
C VAL A 452 5.38 -29.22 -8.11
N LYS A 453 4.90 -28.39 -7.16
CA LYS A 453 5.66 -28.01 -5.96
C LYS A 453 6.08 -29.23 -5.16
N GLN A 454 5.21 -30.21 -4.96
CA GLN A 454 5.54 -31.46 -4.29
C GLN A 454 6.69 -32.22 -5.00
N LEU A 455 6.66 -32.29 -6.34
CA LEU A 455 7.72 -32.94 -7.11
C LEU A 455 9.08 -32.22 -6.97
N THR A 456 9.11 -30.90 -6.83
CA THR A 456 10.38 -30.15 -6.63
C THR A 456 11.10 -30.52 -5.33
N GLN A 457 10.38 -31.03 -4.32
CA GLN A 457 10.94 -31.40 -3.03
C GLN A 457 11.52 -32.82 -3.00
N LEU A 458 11.23 -33.64 -4.02
CA LEU A 458 11.71 -35.02 -4.08
C LEU A 458 13.21 -35.09 -4.37
N LYS A 459 13.86 -36.12 -3.82
CA LYS A 459 15.25 -36.42 -4.12
C LYS A 459 15.35 -37.00 -5.54
N GLY A 460 16.06 -36.30 -6.43
CA GLY A 460 16.26 -36.72 -7.81
C GLY A 460 17.36 -37.76 -7.96
N LYS A 461 17.30 -38.50 -9.07
CA LYS A 461 18.33 -39.44 -9.52
C LYS A 461 19.28 -38.72 -10.48
N SER A 462 20.57 -39.07 -10.41
CA SER A 462 21.57 -38.52 -11.33
C SER A 462 21.16 -38.75 -12.79
N PHE A 463 21.24 -37.70 -13.61
CA PHE A 463 20.89 -37.78 -15.03
C PHE A 463 21.74 -38.83 -15.77
N VAL A 464 21.08 -39.64 -16.58
CA VAL A 464 21.71 -40.61 -17.48
C VAL A 464 21.21 -40.34 -18.89
N GLU A 465 22.12 -40.25 -19.85
CA GLU A 465 21.77 -40.04 -21.26
C GLU A 465 21.09 -41.29 -21.85
N GLY A 466 20.06 -41.09 -22.70
CA GLY A 466 19.35 -42.19 -23.36
C GLY A 466 18.20 -42.83 -22.58
N ILE A 467 17.69 -42.20 -21.52
CA ILE A 467 16.45 -42.63 -20.85
C ILE A 467 15.28 -42.55 -21.84
N LYS A 468 14.68 -43.71 -22.16
CA LYS A 468 13.52 -43.85 -23.06
C LYS A 468 12.18 -44.01 -22.33
N SER A 469 12.12 -43.71 -21.04
CA SER A 469 10.91 -43.81 -20.22
C SER A 469 10.44 -42.42 -19.79
N PRO A 470 9.13 -42.18 -19.63
CA PRO A 470 8.60 -40.93 -19.10
C PRO A 470 9.22 -40.58 -17.74
N ALA A 471 9.70 -39.35 -17.63
CA ALA A 471 10.40 -38.84 -16.45
C ALA A 471 10.25 -37.32 -16.35
N VAL A 472 10.41 -36.80 -15.14
CA VAL A 472 10.47 -35.34 -14.89
C VAL A 472 11.95 -34.95 -14.77
N TYR A 473 12.43 -34.13 -15.69
CA TYR A 473 13.80 -33.61 -15.69
C TYR A 473 13.83 -32.23 -15.04
N ARG A 474 14.76 -32.01 -14.10
CA ARG A 474 14.91 -30.71 -13.43
C ARG A 474 16.17 -30.02 -13.93
N LEU A 475 16.03 -28.76 -14.31
CA LEU A 475 17.12 -27.88 -14.72
C LEU A 475 17.23 -26.74 -13.72
N GLU A 476 18.44 -26.20 -13.57
CA GLU A 476 18.70 -25.05 -12.70
C GLU A 476 19.24 -23.89 -13.54
N LEU A 477 18.57 -22.75 -13.45
CA LEU A 477 18.96 -21.50 -14.09
C LEU A 477 19.32 -20.51 -12.98
N ASP A 478 20.61 -20.20 -12.86
CA ASP A 478 21.14 -19.21 -11.91
C ASP A 478 21.22 -17.84 -12.60
N ILE A 479 20.42 -16.89 -12.14
CA ILE A 479 20.36 -15.52 -12.67
C ILE A 479 20.95 -14.59 -11.62
N LYS A 480 22.11 -14.00 -11.94
CA LYS A 480 22.85 -13.13 -11.02
C LYS A 480 22.34 -11.70 -10.94
N ASP A 481 21.63 -11.27 -11.99
CA ASP A 481 21.07 -9.92 -12.12
C ASP A 481 19.53 -9.97 -12.12
N SER A 482 18.88 -8.84 -12.43
CA SER A 482 17.43 -8.84 -12.65
C SER A 482 17.06 -9.74 -13.83
N PRO A 483 16.06 -10.63 -13.68
CA PRO A 483 15.60 -11.50 -14.76
C PRO A 483 15.02 -10.68 -15.92
N LYS A 484 15.22 -11.17 -17.14
CA LYS A 484 14.80 -10.61 -18.42
C LYS A 484 14.19 -11.71 -19.27
N ASP A 485 13.37 -11.35 -20.24
CA ASP A 485 12.70 -12.31 -21.12
C ASP A 485 13.71 -13.18 -21.88
N THR A 486 13.38 -14.44 -22.08
CA THR A 486 14.22 -15.43 -22.75
C THR A 486 13.37 -16.51 -23.39
N PHE A 487 13.97 -17.31 -24.28
CA PHE A 487 13.32 -18.46 -24.91
C PHE A 487 14.10 -19.73 -24.62
N ILE A 488 13.39 -20.85 -24.43
CA ILE A 488 14.02 -22.16 -24.32
C ILE A 488 14.14 -22.83 -25.69
N ARG A 489 15.36 -23.24 -26.03
CA ARG A 489 15.64 -24.02 -27.23
C ARG A 489 15.95 -25.47 -26.84
N LEU A 490 15.22 -26.41 -27.42
CA LEU A 490 15.22 -27.83 -27.02
C LEU A 490 15.79 -28.75 -28.11
N ASP A 491 16.95 -28.37 -28.65
CA ASP A 491 17.65 -29.18 -29.65
C ASP A 491 17.94 -30.59 -29.13
N GLY A 492 17.65 -31.60 -29.94
CA GLY A 492 17.92 -33.01 -29.60
C GLY A 492 16.85 -33.68 -28.73
N TRP A 493 15.86 -32.94 -28.24
CA TRP A 493 14.70 -33.51 -27.53
C TRP A 493 13.58 -33.87 -28.53
N SER A 494 12.83 -34.96 -28.29
CA SER A 494 11.75 -35.42 -29.17
C SER A 494 10.70 -36.26 -28.43
N LYS A 495 9.46 -36.29 -28.93
CA LYS A 495 8.34 -37.13 -28.44
C LYS A 495 8.37 -38.60 -28.91
N GLY A 496 9.52 -39.26 -28.82
CA GLY A 496 9.67 -40.65 -29.29
C GLY A 496 9.58 -40.80 -30.81
N ASN A 497 9.95 -41.98 -31.34
CA ASN A 497 9.90 -42.29 -32.76
C ASN A 497 8.50 -42.79 -33.14
N ILE A 498 7.78 -42.05 -33.99
CA ILE A 498 6.53 -42.53 -34.59
C ILE A 498 6.91 -43.41 -35.78
N SER A 499 6.66 -44.71 -35.71
CA SER A 499 6.74 -45.62 -36.85
C SER A 499 5.39 -45.63 -37.59
N ASP A 500 5.10 -44.57 -38.36
CA ASP A 500 4.05 -44.61 -39.39
C ASP A 500 4.73 -44.60 -40.77
N PRO A 501 4.54 -45.64 -41.62
CA PRO A 501 5.14 -45.71 -42.95
C PRO A 501 4.72 -44.58 -43.91
N LEU A 502 3.69 -43.78 -43.59
CA LEU A 502 3.17 -42.75 -44.48
C LEU A 502 3.88 -41.38 -44.41
N THR A 503 4.88 -41.20 -43.53
CA THR A 503 5.54 -39.89 -43.33
C THR A 503 7.05 -39.85 -43.65
N ASN A 504 7.57 -40.83 -44.39
CA ASN A 504 9.00 -41.00 -44.72
C ASN A 504 9.67 -39.87 -45.55
N ASN A 505 9.02 -38.73 -45.80
CA ASN A 505 9.64 -37.56 -46.45
C ASN A 505 9.33 -36.22 -45.75
N ILE A 506 8.96 -36.25 -44.47
CA ILE A 506 8.69 -35.04 -43.70
C ILE A 506 9.85 -34.83 -42.72
N MET A 507 10.65 -33.79 -42.95
CA MET A 507 11.63 -33.29 -41.98
C MET A 507 10.98 -33.28 -40.61
N THR A 508 11.60 -34.04 -39.71
CA THR A 508 11.15 -34.37 -38.36
C THR A 508 10.97 -33.08 -37.56
N MET A 509 9.75 -32.54 -37.52
CA MET A 509 9.40 -31.48 -36.59
C MET A 509 9.10 -32.11 -35.24
N LYS A 510 10.13 -32.00 -34.41
CA LYS A 510 10.21 -32.39 -33.04
C LYS A 510 9.61 -31.25 -32.22
N LEU A 511 8.55 -31.52 -31.49
CA LEU A 511 8.52 -31.33 -30.05
C LEU A 511 7.17 -31.78 -29.54
N SER A 512 7.16 -32.12 -28.27
CA SER A 512 6.24 -31.56 -27.29
C SER A 512 6.70 -32.24 -25.98
N LEU A 513 7.14 -31.45 -25.02
CA LEU A 513 7.68 -31.99 -23.78
C LEU A 513 6.87 -31.32 -22.69
N VAL A 514 6.47 -32.10 -21.68
CA VAL A 514 6.20 -31.52 -20.36
C VAL A 514 7.56 -31.11 -19.81
N LEU A 515 8.06 -29.99 -20.30
CA LEU A 515 9.06 -29.24 -19.59
C LEU A 515 8.27 -28.38 -18.62
N CYS A 516 8.17 -28.85 -17.37
CA CYS A 516 8.14 -27.91 -16.27
C CYS A 516 9.48 -27.18 -16.27
N VAL A 517 9.66 -26.21 -17.20
CA VAL A 517 10.44 -25.03 -16.86
C VAL A 517 9.59 -24.34 -15.81
N VAL A 518 9.76 -24.79 -14.58
CA VAL A 518 9.71 -23.86 -13.47
C VAL A 518 10.82 -22.89 -13.84
N LEU A 519 10.45 -21.77 -14.49
CA LEU A 519 11.13 -20.53 -14.17
C LEU A 519 11.11 -20.56 -12.67
N VAL A 520 12.28 -20.72 -12.08
CA VAL A 520 12.46 -20.56 -10.66
C VAL A 520 12.03 -19.12 -10.42
N SER A 521 10.72 -18.90 -10.24
CA SER A 521 10.21 -18.06 -9.19
C SER A 521 11.11 -18.39 -8.05
N PHE A 522 12.06 -17.47 -7.78
CA PHE A 522 13.10 -17.60 -6.78
C PHE A 522 12.52 -18.37 -5.59
N SER A 523 12.78 -19.67 -5.57
CA SER A 523 12.73 -20.44 -4.35
C SER A 523 14.09 -20.18 -3.76
N VAL A 524 14.24 -18.95 -3.24
CA VAL A 524 14.88 -18.81 -1.94
C VAL A 524 14.24 -19.91 -1.10
N TYR A 525 15.03 -20.78 -0.50
CA TYR A 525 14.52 -21.76 0.46
C TYR A 525 13.54 -21.04 1.42
N SER A 526 12.23 -21.21 1.24
CA SER A 526 11.24 -20.84 2.24
C SER A 526 10.43 -22.09 2.56
N ASN A 527 10.59 -22.56 3.79
CA ASN A 527 9.65 -23.47 4.38
C ASN A 527 8.30 -22.73 4.49
N GLY A 528 7.27 -23.22 3.77
CA GLY A 528 5.89 -22.73 3.88
C GLY A 528 5.52 -21.67 2.84
N ALA A 529 4.39 -21.86 2.16
CA ALA A 529 3.77 -20.76 1.43
C ALA A 529 3.35 -19.69 2.45
N GLU A 530 4.03 -18.56 2.45
CA GLU A 530 3.77 -17.47 3.40
C GLU A 530 2.37 -16.89 3.12
N GLN A 531 1.49 -16.94 4.13
CA GLN A 531 0.16 -16.35 4.07
C GLN A 531 0.27 -14.83 4.28
N THR A 532 -0.66 -14.05 3.72
CA THR A 532 -0.78 -12.63 4.11
C THR A 532 -1.11 -12.50 5.59
N ASN A 533 -0.86 -11.31 6.15
CA ASN A 533 -1.15 -10.99 7.54
C ASN A 533 -2.64 -11.22 7.85
N TYR A 534 -3.55 -10.73 7.01
CA TYR A 534 -4.98 -11.00 7.17
C TYR A 534 -5.32 -12.48 7.02
N GLU A 535 -4.86 -13.15 5.96
CA GLU A 535 -5.18 -14.58 5.75
C GLU A 535 -4.77 -15.44 6.94
N TYR A 536 -3.59 -15.19 7.51
CA TYR A 536 -3.15 -15.91 8.69
C TYR A 536 -4.06 -15.62 9.88
N TYR A 537 -4.31 -14.35 10.23
CA TYR A 537 -5.07 -14.04 11.45
C TYR A 537 -6.60 -14.22 11.31
N THR A 538 -7.15 -14.32 10.09
CA THR A 538 -8.59 -14.57 9.86
C THR A 538 -8.90 -16.00 9.41
N SER A 539 -7.89 -16.88 9.28
CA SER A 539 -8.11 -18.28 8.89
C SER A 539 -9.06 -18.97 9.88
N GLY A 540 -10.17 -19.53 9.39
CA GLY A 540 -11.18 -20.17 10.25
C GLY A 540 -12.24 -19.23 10.82
N GLY A 541 -12.33 -18.01 10.29
CA GLY A 541 -13.30 -16.99 10.69
C GLY A 541 -12.82 -16.12 11.86
N ILE A 542 -13.42 -14.95 12.02
CA ILE A 542 -13.09 -13.99 13.07
C ILE A 542 -13.94 -14.29 14.31
N LYS A 543 -13.29 -14.59 15.43
CA LYS A 543 -13.91 -14.92 16.73
C LYS A 543 -13.61 -13.86 17.79
N SER A 544 -12.45 -13.22 17.72
CA SER A 544 -12.05 -12.16 18.64
C SER A 544 -11.06 -11.19 18.01
N GLY A 545 -11.04 -9.95 18.51
CA GLY A 545 -10.01 -8.95 18.20
C GLY A 545 -8.68 -9.23 18.92
N LEU A 546 -7.88 -8.18 19.08
CA LEU A 546 -6.63 -8.22 19.85
C LEU A 546 -6.93 -8.39 21.34
N ARG A 547 -6.17 -9.27 22.00
CA ARG A 547 -6.29 -9.55 23.43
C ARG A 547 -4.93 -9.44 24.10
N ALA A 548 -4.98 -8.89 25.31
CA ALA A 548 -3.85 -8.72 26.21
C ALA A 548 -3.97 -9.62 27.47
N ASP A 549 -4.94 -10.53 27.48
CA ASP A 549 -5.29 -11.38 28.62
C ASP A 549 -4.49 -12.70 28.61
N SER A 550 -4.25 -13.26 29.80
CA SER A 550 -3.56 -14.56 29.95
C SER A 550 -4.44 -15.72 29.49
N VAL A 551 -3.88 -16.64 28.70
CA VAL A 551 -4.55 -17.90 28.31
C VAL A 551 -4.12 -19.02 29.24
N ASP A 552 -5.08 -19.60 29.96
CA ASP A 552 -4.88 -20.78 30.80
C ASP A 552 -5.05 -22.06 29.97
N PHE A 553 -4.12 -23.02 30.08
CA PHE A 553 -4.35 -24.37 29.60
C PHE A 553 -3.85 -25.41 30.59
N THR A 554 -4.47 -26.59 30.54
CA THR A 554 -4.17 -27.70 31.43
C THR A 554 -3.29 -28.69 30.70
N LEU A 555 -2.04 -28.83 31.14
CA LEU A 555 -1.12 -29.87 30.66
C LEU A 555 -0.94 -30.89 31.79
N ASN A 556 -1.26 -32.16 31.53
CA ASN A 556 -1.13 -33.26 32.51
C ASN A 556 -1.82 -32.98 33.87
N GLY A 557 -3.00 -32.34 33.85
CA GLY A 557 -3.74 -31.98 35.06
C GLY A 557 -3.16 -30.80 35.84
N LYS A 558 -2.07 -30.17 35.39
CA LYS A 558 -1.57 -28.90 35.92
C LYS A 558 -2.03 -27.73 35.06
N LYS A 559 -2.63 -26.73 35.70
CA LYS A 559 -2.93 -25.44 35.10
C LYS A 559 -1.60 -24.71 34.85
N ILE A 560 -1.28 -24.47 33.58
CA ILE A 560 -0.11 -23.69 33.16
C ILE A 560 -0.64 -22.41 32.54
N THR A 561 -0.26 -21.28 33.13
CA THR A 561 -0.52 -19.94 32.58
C THR A 561 0.72 -19.52 31.81
N LEU A 562 0.64 -19.43 30.48
CA LEU A 562 1.70 -18.81 29.67
C LEU A 562 1.47 -17.30 29.70
N PHE A 563 2.46 -16.53 30.15
CA PHE A 563 2.41 -15.06 30.14
C PHE A 563 3.16 -14.47 28.93
N SER A 564 2.68 -13.29 28.50
CA SER A 564 3.42 -12.16 27.91
C SER A 564 3.24 -11.79 26.43
N ASP A 565 2.48 -12.53 25.61
CA ASP A 565 2.28 -12.16 24.21
C ASP A 565 0.85 -11.69 23.92
N PHE A 566 0.70 -10.77 22.97
CA PHE A 566 -0.62 -10.47 22.42
C PHE A 566 -1.17 -11.69 21.66
N THR A 567 -2.50 -11.80 21.63
CA THR A 567 -3.17 -12.69 20.68
C THR A 567 -4.17 -11.93 19.83
N LEU A 568 -4.18 -12.19 18.53
CA LEU A 568 -5.18 -11.69 17.59
C LEU A 568 -5.95 -12.88 17.06
N ASN A 569 -7.28 -12.86 17.23
CA ASN A 569 -8.15 -13.98 16.87
C ASN A 569 -7.69 -15.35 17.43
N GLY A 570 -7.18 -15.35 18.66
CA GLY A 570 -6.66 -16.55 19.35
C GLY A 570 -5.28 -17.03 18.90
N LYS A 571 -4.62 -16.32 17.97
CA LYS A 571 -3.26 -16.62 17.52
C LYS A 571 -2.26 -15.61 18.09
N LYS A 572 -1.08 -16.07 18.51
CA LYS A 572 0.00 -15.20 19.01
C LYS A 572 0.42 -14.16 17.97
N ILE A 573 0.66 -12.94 18.41
CA ILE A 573 1.16 -11.83 17.59
C ILE A 573 2.14 -10.97 18.40
N THR A 574 3.18 -10.46 17.73
CA THR A 574 3.97 -9.32 18.19
C THR A 574 3.65 -8.17 17.26
N LEU A 575 3.31 -7.01 17.80
CA LEU A 575 3.03 -5.83 16.96
C LEU A 575 4.38 -5.22 16.55
N PHE A 576 4.67 -5.31 15.25
CA PHE A 576 5.72 -4.52 14.62
C PHE A 576 5.00 -3.35 13.95
N SER A 577 4.90 -2.26 14.69
CA SER A 577 4.15 -1.08 14.30
C SER A 577 5.06 0.07 13.90
N GLY A 578 4.59 0.93 13.01
CA GLY A 578 5.21 2.22 12.73
C GLY A 578 4.15 3.31 12.59
N SER A 579 4.46 4.51 13.06
CA SER A 579 3.56 5.65 12.95
C SER A 579 3.62 6.27 11.55
N LEU A 580 2.43 6.49 10.96
CA LEU A 580 2.22 7.24 9.73
C LEU A 580 0.99 8.14 9.91
N HIS A 581 1.19 9.44 9.86
CA HIS A 581 0.09 10.41 9.98
C HIS A 581 -0.45 10.79 8.61
N TYR A 582 -1.67 10.34 8.29
CA TYR A 582 -2.24 10.44 6.94
C TYR A 582 -2.43 11.88 6.44
N PHE A 583 -2.51 12.87 7.33
CA PHE A 583 -2.61 14.30 7.01
C PHE A 583 -1.25 14.99 6.79
N ARG A 584 -0.12 14.32 7.04
CA ARG A 584 1.25 14.87 6.81
C ARG A 584 1.81 14.58 5.42
N LEU A 585 1.00 14.01 4.52
CA LEU A 585 1.36 13.71 3.14
C LEU A 585 0.10 13.68 2.24
N PRO A 586 0.24 13.96 0.93
CA PRO A 586 -0.87 13.80 -0.01
C PRO A 586 -1.39 12.37 -0.06
N LYS A 587 -2.70 12.23 -0.25
CA LYS A 587 -3.41 10.95 -0.36
C LYS A 587 -2.80 9.98 -1.38
N ASP A 588 -2.30 10.50 -2.50
CA ASP A 588 -1.67 9.73 -3.57
C ASP A 588 -0.44 8.93 -3.10
N TYR A 589 0.20 9.35 -2.01
CA TYR A 589 1.38 8.68 -1.45
C TYR A 589 1.09 7.67 -0.34
N TRP A 590 -0.14 7.60 0.19
CA TRP A 590 -0.46 6.64 1.26
C TRP A 590 -0.12 5.21 0.89
N LYS A 591 -0.51 4.76 -0.31
CA LYS A 591 -0.23 3.40 -0.77
C LYS A 591 1.27 3.12 -0.87
N ASP A 592 2.05 4.06 -1.41
CA ASP A 592 3.50 3.90 -1.49
C ASP A 592 4.12 3.74 -0.09
N ARG A 593 3.78 4.64 0.84
CA ARG A 593 4.34 4.60 2.19
C ARG A 593 3.92 3.32 2.92
N LEU A 594 2.65 2.92 2.86
CA LEU A 594 2.16 1.69 3.50
C LEU A 594 2.83 0.42 2.93
N LEU A 595 3.09 0.38 1.62
CA LEU A 595 3.86 -0.73 1.02
C LEU A 595 5.31 -0.76 1.52
N LYS A 596 5.95 0.40 1.73
CA LYS A 596 7.28 0.49 2.35
C LYS A 596 7.26 -0.01 3.79
N PHE A 597 6.21 0.28 4.57
CA PHE A 597 6.04 -0.22 5.93
C PHE A 597 5.94 -1.74 5.93
N ARG A 598 5.02 -2.31 5.13
CA ARG A 598 4.85 -3.76 5.03
C ARG A 598 6.15 -4.44 4.56
N ALA A 599 6.86 -3.87 3.59
CA ALA A 599 8.13 -4.38 3.10
C ALA A 599 9.28 -4.34 4.12
N ALA A 600 9.20 -3.45 5.12
CA ALA A 600 10.12 -3.42 6.26
C ALA A 600 9.85 -4.54 7.28
N GLY A 601 8.79 -5.34 7.09
CA GLY A 601 8.38 -6.39 8.03
C GLY A 601 7.34 -5.93 9.05
N LEU A 602 6.93 -4.65 9.03
CA LEU A 602 5.86 -4.15 9.89
C LEU A 602 4.54 -4.85 9.55
N ASN A 603 3.75 -5.19 10.55
CA ASN A 603 2.43 -5.82 10.41
C ASN A 603 1.28 -4.90 10.87
N THR A 604 1.63 -3.77 11.48
CA THR A 604 0.70 -2.81 12.07
C THR A 604 1.14 -1.40 11.68
N VAL A 605 0.19 -0.52 11.42
CA VAL A 605 0.42 0.92 11.29
C VAL A 605 -0.29 1.60 12.44
N GLU A 606 0.38 2.56 13.04
CA GLU A 606 -0.22 3.47 14.01
C GLU A 606 -0.55 4.78 13.29
N THR A 607 -1.76 5.30 13.48
CA THR A 607 -2.07 6.68 13.11
C THR A 607 -2.93 7.34 14.15
N LEU A 608 -2.78 8.65 14.25
CA LEU A 608 -3.67 9.55 15.00
C LEU A 608 -4.56 10.40 14.08
N SER A 609 -5.56 11.05 14.65
CA SER A 609 -6.39 12.08 13.99
C SER A 609 -6.41 13.37 14.82
N HIS A 610 -5.99 14.48 14.24
CA HIS A 610 -6.06 15.78 14.90
C HIS A 610 -7.46 16.38 14.74
N TRP A 611 -8.15 16.62 15.86
CA TRP A 611 -9.51 17.13 15.87
C TRP A 611 -9.63 18.49 15.13
N ASN A 612 -8.64 19.38 15.26
CA ASN A 612 -8.63 20.69 14.60
C ASN A 612 -8.70 20.66 13.07
N LEU A 613 -8.19 19.60 12.45
CA LEU A 613 -8.30 19.38 11.00
C LEU A 613 -9.69 18.92 10.62
N HIS A 614 -10.30 18.09 11.46
CA HIS A 614 -11.58 17.47 11.17
C HIS A 614 -12.77 18.31 11.61
N GLU A 615 -12.64 19.23 12.56
CA GLU A 615 -13.71 20.16 12.97
C GLU A 615 -13.17 21.59 13.05
N PRO A 616 -12.72 22.17 11.92
CA PRO A 616 -12.15 23.51 11.91
C PRO A 616 -13.17 24.59 12.29
N VAL A 617 -14.46 24.32 12.06
CA VAL A 617 -15.60 25.14 12.49
C VAL A 617 -16.48 24.29 13.40
N PRO A 618 -16.95 24.82 14.55
CA PRO A 618 -17.82 24.06 15.46
C PRO A 618 -19.02 23.43 14.74
N GLY A 619 -19.17 22.12 14.88
CA GLY A 619 -20.22 21.31 14.27
C GLY A 619 -20.01 20.93 12.80
N GLN A 620 -18.96 21.40 12.14
CA GLN A 620 -18.69 21.10 10.73
C GLN A 620 -17.51 20.16 10.59
N PHE A 621 -17.82 18.87 10.37
CA PHE A 621 -16.81 17.83 10.28
C PHE A 621 -16.34 17.56 8.84
N ASP A 622 -15.03 17.43 8.62
CA ASP A 622 -14.43 16.95 7.38
C ASP A 622 -13.58 15.69 7.61
N PHE A 623 -14.09 14.55 7.15
CA PHE A 623 -13.40 13.27 7.12
C PHE A 623 -13.43 12.64 5.71
N GLU A 624 -13.70 13.45 4.69
CA GLU A 624 -14.00 12.95 3.33
C GLU A 624 -13.16 13.62 2.26
N THR A 625 -12.64 14.83 2.51
CA THR A 625 -11.89 15.61 1.52
C THR A 625 -10.40 15.27 1.50
N GLY A 626 -9.84 15.02 0.31
CA GLY A 626 -8.39 14.98 0.10
C GLY A 626 -7.64 14.06 1.07
N PHE A 627 -6.60 14.60 1.72
CA PHE A 627 -5.82 13.88 2.74
C PHE A 627 -6.51 13.82 4.12
N LEU A 628 -7.71 14.37 4.31
CA LEU A 628 -8.48 14.21 5.56
C LEU A 628 -9.41 12.99 5.52
N ASN A 629 -9.43 12.24 4.41
CA ASN A 629 -10.29 11.09 4.25
C ASN A 629 -9.80 9.87 5.04
N LEU A 630 -10.20 9.79 6.31
CA LEU A 630 -9.82 8.74 7.25
C LEU A 630 -10.25 7.34 6.77
N ARG A 631 -11.46 7.20 6.22
CA ARG A 631 -11.97 5.89 5.77
C ARG A 631 -11.16 5.36 4.58
N ASP A 632 -10.80 6.22 3.64
CA ASP A 632 -9.93 5.84 2.53
C ASP A 632 -8.51 5.50 2.99
N PHE A 633 -8.00 6.19 4.02
CA PHE A 633 -6.72 5.82 4.63
C PHE A 633 -6.79 4.44 5.29
N LEU A 634 -7.79 4.16 6.13
CA LEU A 634 -7.98 2.85 6.77
C LEU A 634 -8.14 1.72 5.73
N LYS A 635 -8.84 2.00 4.64
CA LYS A 635 -8.96 1.08 3.50
C LYS A 635 -7.59 0.84 2.84
N ALA A 636 -6.79 1.89 2.64
CA ALA A 636 -5.43 1.75 2.11
C ALA A 636 -4.54 0.89 3.03
N CYS A 637 -4.66 1.04 4.36
CA CYS A 637 -3.96 0.18 5.33
C CYS A 637 -4.34 -1.29 5.15
N GLN A 638 -5.64 -1.58 5.08
CA GLN A 638 -6.13 -2.95 4.89
C GLN A 638 -5.67 -3.53 3.54
N GLU A 639 -5.72 -2.75 2.46
CA GLU A 639 -5.24 -3.16 1.13
C GLU A 639 -3.71 -3.38 1.08
N ALA A 640 -2.96 -2.74 1.97
CA ALA A 640 -1.52 -2.93 2.14
C ALA A 640 -1.18 -4.08 3.12
N ASP A 641 -2.17 -4.87 3.56
CA ASP A 641 -2.01 -6.00 4.48
C ASP A 641 -1.53 -5.58 5.90
N MET A 642 -1.94 -4.38 6.34
CA MET A 642 -1.59 -3.81 7.64
C MET A 642 -2.78 -3.81 8.60
N PHE A 643 -2.56 -4.16 9.87
CA PHE A 643 -3.48 -3.83 10.96
C PHE A 643 -3.30 -2.38 11.39
N VAL A 644 -4.26 -1.83 12.15
CA VAL A 644 -4.25 -0.44 12.60
C VAL A 644 -4.39 -0.36 14.11
N VAL A 645 -3.46 0.37 14.75
CA VAL A 645 -3.66 0.98 16.07
C VAL A 645 -4.08 2.42 15.82
N TYR A 646 -5.30 2.78 16.23
CA TYR A 646 -5.85 4.10 15.91
C TYR A 646 -5.94 4.97 17.18
N ARG A 647 -5.26 6.13 17.16
CA ARG A 647 -5.21 7.09 18.27
C ARG A 647 -6.11 8.29 17.98
N MET A 648 -7.36 8.21 18.44
CA MET A 648 -8.42 9.08 17.92
C MET A 648 -8.51 10.48 18.52
N GLY A 649 -7.69 10.82 19.53
CA GLY A 649 -7.81 12.05 20.31
C GLY A 649 -8.63 11.85 21.60
N PRO A 650 -9.20 12.93 22.22
CA PRO A 650 -9.35 14.27 21.65
C PRO A 650 -8.05 15.09 21.69
N TYR A 651 -7.11 14.73 22.57
CA TYR A 651 -5.75 15.23 22.61
C TYR A 651 -4.81 14.20 21.99
N THR A 652 -3.91 14.66 21.10
CA THR A 652 -2.94 13.78 20.44
C THR A 652 -1.50 14.26 20.54
N CYS A 653 -1.26 15.46 21.10
CA CYS A 653 0.06 16.09 21.10
C CYS A 653 0.61 16.19 19.65
N GLY A 654 1.60 15.37 19.31
CA GLY A 654 2.09 15.12 17.96
C GLY A 654 2.86 16.28 17.33
N GLU A 655 3.44 17.16 18.14
CA GLU A 655 4.09 18.39 17.68
C GLU A 655 3.20 19.25 16.79
N TRP A 656 1.89 19.20 17.05
CA TRP A 656 0.86 19.78 16.21
C TRP A 656 0.17 20.96 16.89
N GLU A 657 -0.38 21.85 16.07
CA GLU A 657 -1.13 23.03 16.50
C GLU A 657 -2.13 22.70 17.63
N LEU A 658 -1.94 23.33 18.79
CA LEU A 658 -2.74 23.17 20.01
C LEU A 658 -2.95 21.69 20.43
N GLY A 659 -1.99 20.82 20.14
CA GLY A 659 -2.04 19.39 20.48
C GLY A 659 -3.18 18.64 19.80
N GLY A 660 -3.69 19.19 18.69
CA GLY A 660 -4.84 18.66 17.94
C GLY A 660 -6.17 19.32 18.26
N TYR A 661 -6.26 20.21 19.26
CA TYR A 661 -7.53 20.85 19.58
C TYR A 661 -7.91 21.98 18.62
N PRO A 662 -9.19 22.09 18.22
CA PRO A 662 -9.67 23.24 17.48
C PRO A 662 -9.52 24.56 18.27
N ALA A 663 -9.03 25.61 17.61
CA ALA A 663 -8.82 26.92 18.24
C ALA A 663 -10.11 27.58 18.76
N TRP A 664 -11.29 27.24 18.24
CA TRP A 664 -12.57 27.79 18.73
C TRP A 664 -12.82 27.49 20.21
N PHE A 665 -12.18 26.47 20.79
CA PHE A 665 -12.24 26.21 22.24
C PHE A 665 -11.76 27.41 23.07
N LEU A 666 -10.78 28.16 22.56
CA LEU A 666 -10.16 29.29 23.27
C LEU A 666 -11.02 30.55 23.29
N ARG A 667 -12.16 30.57 22.56
CA ARG A 667 -13.19 31.62 22.67
C ARG A 667 -13.82 31.64 24.05
N ASP A 668 -13.89 30.48 24.70
CA ASP A 668 -14.29 30.40 26.10
C ASP A 668 -13.08 30.74 26.98
N SER A 669 -13.16 31.86 27.68
CA SER A 669 -12.14 32.30 28.64
C SER A 669 -11.89 31.27 29.75
N ASN A 670 -12.92 30.47 30.08
CA ASN A 670 -12.92 29.48 31.14
C ASN A 670 -12.56 28.06 30.67
N MET A 671 -12.18 27.89 29.40
CA MET A 671 -11.84 26.57 28.87
C MET A 671 -10.78 25.86 29.71
N ARG A 672 -11.01 24.57 29.97
CA ARG A 672 -10.09 23.67 30.68
C ARG A 672 -9.97 22.38 29.85
N PHE A 673 -8.96 22.32 28.99
CA PHE A 673 -8.66 21.10 28.24
C PHE A 673 -8.35 19.94 29.18
N ARG A 674 -8.66 18.71 28.73
CA ARG A 674 -8.32 17.46 29.43
C ARG A 674 -8.85 17.43 30.88
N SER A 675 -10.11 17.86 31.09
CA SER A 675 -10.76 17.93 32.40
C SER A 675 -12.23 17.50 32.32
N ASN A 676 -12.94 17.45 33.45
CA ASN A 676 -14.39 17.23 33.48
C ASN A 676 -15.23 18.49 33.22
N TYR A 677 -14.61 19.58 32.73
CA TYR A 677 -15.34 20.81 32.38
C TYR A 677 -16.44 20.52 31.36
N LYS A 678 -17.69 20.79 31.75
CA LYS A 678 -18.87 20.33 31.00
C LYS A 678 -18.90 20.75 29.52
N PRO A 679 -18.68 22.02 29.14
CA PRO A 679 -18.60 22.41 27.72
C PRO A 679 -17.53 21.65 26.93
N TYR A 680 -16.39 21.33 27.56
CA TYR A 680 -15.34 20.53 26.94
C TYR A 680 -15.80 19.07 26.75
N LEU A 681 -16.35 18.42 27.78
CA LEU A 681 -16.86 17.05 27.67
C LEU A 681 -17.99 16.91 26.63
N GLU A 682 -18.90 17.88 26.56
CA GLU A 682 -19.98 17.89 25.56
C GLU A 682 -19.43 17.94 24.13
N ALA A 683 -18.37 18.71 23.89
CA ALA A 683 -17.69 18.75 22.60
C ALA A 683 -16.95 17.43 22.31
N VAL A 684 -16.22 16.87 23.29
CA VAL A 684 -15.52 15.58 23.16
C VAL A 684 -16.53 14.47 22.81
N GLY A 685 -17.68 14.43 23.48
CA GLY A 685 -18.72 13.45 23.20
C GLY A 685 -19.26 13.51 21.76
N LYS A 686 -19.43 14.73 21.21
CA LYS A 686 -19.84 14.92 19.81
C LYS A 686 -18.78 14.45 18.83
N TYR A 687 -17.52 14.83 19.05
CA TYR A 687 -16.38 14.40 18.23
C TYR A 687 -16.22 12.87 18.27
N TYR A 688 -16.27 12.27 19.46
CA TYR A 688 -16.19 10.82 19.63
C TYR A 688 -17.30 10.09 18.91
N THR A 689 -18.55 10.54 19.09
CA THR A 689 -19.71 9.97 18.39
C THR A 689 -19.50 10.00 16.88
N LYS A 690 -19.00 11.12 16.34
CA LYS A 690 -18.71 11.24 14.91
C LYS A 690 -17.60 10.28 14.47
N VAL A 691 -16.45 10.27 15.14
CA VAL A 691 -15.32 9.40 14.78
C VAL A 691 -15.71 7.92 14.89
N LEU A 692 -16.28 7.49 16.02
CA LEU A 692 -16.68 6.10 16.25
C LEU A 692 -17.69 5.62 15.21
N SER A 693 -18.65 6.46 14.81
CA SER A 693 -19.59 6.13 13.74
C SER A 693 -18.90 5.94 12.37
N LEU A 694 -17.81 6.67 12.12
CA LEU A 694 -17.06 6.59 10.87
C LEU A 694 -16.15 5.36 10.79
N ILE A 695 -15.75 4.78 11.93
CA ILE A 695 -14.78 3.68 11.96
C ILE A 695 -15.37 2.36 12.47
N ASP A 696 -16.67 2.33 12.79
CA ASP A 696 -17.34 1.17 13.38
C ASP A 696 -17.15 -0.12 12.56
N ASP A 697 -17.30 -0.05 11.24
CA ASP A 697 -17.13 -1.16 10.30
C ASP A 697 -15.66 -1.53 10.03
N TYR A 698 -14.71 -0.68 10.44
CA TYR A 698 -13.27 -0.93 10.34
C TYR A 698 -12.69 -1.69 11.55
N GLN A 699 -13.51 -2.05 12.53
CA GLN A 699 -13.09 -2.96 13.61
C GLN A 699 -12.67 -4.32 13.05
N PHE A 700 -11.56 -4.87 13.55
CA PHE A 700 -11.10 -6.21 13.17
C PHE A 700 -12.15 -7.29 13.44
N THR A 701 -12.85 -7.20 14.57
CA THR A 701 -13.99 -8.07 14.92
C THR A 701 -15.14 -8.04 13.89
N LYS A 702 -15.19 -7.01 13.05
CA LYS A 702 -16.15 -6.86 11.94
C LYS A 702 -15.51 -7.05 10.55
N GLY A 703 -14.23 -7.46 10.50
CA GLY A 703 -13.49 -7.71 9.25
C GLY A 703 -12.63 -6.55 8.76
N GLY A 704 -12.52 -5.46 9.53
CA GLY A 704 -11.67 -4.32 9.22
C GLY A 704 -10.24 -4.42 9.80
N PRO A 705 -9.44 -3.35 9.67
CA PRO A 705 -8.05 -3.32 10.09
C PRO A 705 -7.79 -2.89 11.53
N ILE A 706 -8.73 -2.23 12.21
CA ILE A 706 -8.49 -1.65 13.54
C ILE A 706 -8.48 -2.76 14.58
N ILE A 707 -7.33 -2.95 15.25
CA ILE A 707 -7.13 -3.96 16.29
C ILE A 707 -7.02 -3.36 17.70
N ALA A 708 -6.73 -2.07 17.82
CA ALA A 708 -6.70 -1.35 19.09
C ALA A 708 -7.03 0.15 18.92
N LEU A 709 -7.56 0.75 19.98
CA LEU A 709 -7.85 2.18 20.07
C LEU A 709 -7.14 2.83 21.26
N GLN A 710 -6.52 3.98 21.02
CA GLN A 710 -6.09 4.90 22.06
C GLN A 710 -7.00 6.14 22.03
N PHE A 711 -7.46 6.58 23.20
CA PHE A 711 -8.50 7.61 23.35
C PHE A 711 -8.08 8.78 24.26
N GLU A 712 -6.81 8.83 24.63
CA GLU A 712 -6.14 9.97 25.25
C GLU A 712 -4.68 9.86 24.85
N ASN A 713 -3.82 10.78 25.27
CA ASN A 713 -2.40 10.69 25.02
C ASN A 713 -1.58 11.25 26.18
N GLU A 714 -0.77 10.40 26.83
CA GLU A 714 0.19 10.83 27.86
C GLU A 714 -0.46 11.71 28.92
N PHE A 715 -1.49 11.18 29.57
CA PHE A 715 -2.24 11.90 30.60
C PHE A 715 -1.52 11.98 31.94
N GLY A 716 -0.60 11.05 32.18
CA GLY A 716 0.16 10.98 33.42
C GLY A 716 -0.57 10.27 34.56
N GLY A 717 -1.70 9.60 34.29
CA GLY A 717 -2.50 8.86 35.27
C GLY A 717 -3.66 9.64 35.90
N ILE A 718 -4.50 8.95 36.66
CA ILE A 718 -5.69 9.47 37.35
C ILE A 718 -5.33 9.83 38.79
N HIS A 719 -5.20 11.12 39.08
CA HIS A 719 -4.76 11.61 40.40
C HIS A 719 -5.90 12.23 41.22
N SER A 720 -7.06 12.49 40.59
CA SER A 720 -8.23 13.08 41.22
C SER A 720 -9.54 12.42 40.77
N ASN A 721 -10.65 12.75 41.46
CA ASN A 721 -11.98 12.32 41.01
C ASN A 721 -12.36 12.97 39.67
N ASP A 722 -11.93 14.20 39.41
CA ASP A 722 -12.21 14.89 38.14
C ASP A 722 -11.52 14.18 36.97
N ASP A 723 -10.27 13.74 37.16
CA ASP A 723 -9.53 12.94 36.17
C ASP A 723 -10.24 11.61 35.89
N LYS A 724 -10.76 10.99 36.95
CA LYS A 724 -11.50 9.73 36.85
C LYS A 724 -12.77 9.91 36.05
N GLU A 725 -13.56 10.94 36.35
CA GLU A 725 -14.79 11.26 35.62
C GLU A 725 -14.51 11.54 34.14
N TYR A 726 -13.44 12.28 33.83
CA TYR A 726 -13.01 12.55 32.46
C TYR A 726 -12.64 11.25 31.70
N PHE A 727 -11.82 10.39 32.30
CA PHE A 727 -11.44 9.11 31.69
C PHE A 727 -12.62 8.16 31.52
N GLU A 728 -13.48 8.04 32.54
CA GLU A 728 -14.67 7.19 32.48
C GLU A 728 -15.65 7.67 31.41
N PHE A 729 -15.82 8.99 31.25
CA PHE A 729 -16.67 9.55 30.20
C PHE A 729 -16.24 9.09 28.80
N MET A 730 -14.94 9.18 28.48
CA MET A 730 -14.41 8.76 27.19
C MET A 730 -14.55 7.25 26.97
N LYS A 731 -14.16 6.45 27.97
CA LYS A 731 -14.27 4.99 27.93
C LYS A 731 -15.71 4.53 27.74
N ASN A 732 -16.64 5.06 28.55
CA ASN A 732 -18.07 4.73 28.47
C ASN A 732 -18.67 5.15 27.12
N THR A 733 -18.21 6.28 26.55
CA THR A 733 -18.63 6.71 25.21
C THR A 733 -18.23 5.71 24.15
N ILE A 734 -17.00 5.18 24.18
CA ILE A 734 -16.53 4.16 23.23
C ILE A 734 -17.31 2.85 23.40
N GLU A 735 -17.46 2.38 24.64
CA GLU A 735 -18.15 1.11 24.95
C GLU A 735 -19.63 1.15 24.56
N SER A 736 -20.30 2.29 24.76
CA SER A 736 -21.72 2.47 24.39
C SER A 736 -21.97 2.47 22.87
N HIS A 737 -20.95 2.79 22.06
CA HIS A 737 -21.01 2.66 20.60
C HIS A 737 -20.69 1.23 20.12
N GLY A 738 -20.51 0.28 21.04
CA GLY A 738 -20.35 -1.12 20.71
C GLY A 738 -18.95 -1.52 20.25
N PHE A 739 -17.94 -0.67 20.43
CA PHE A 739 -16.56 -0.99 20.12
C PHE A 739 -16.02 -2.14 20.98
N LYS A 740 -15.40 -3.13 20.36
CA LYS A 740 -14.92 -4.37 21.01
C LYS A 740 -13.41 -4.58 20.97
N GLU A 741 -12.70 -3.73 20.25
CA GLU A 741 -11.25 -3.79 20.13
C GLU A 741 -10.54 -3.36 21.42
N LEU A 742 -9.25 -3.72 21.52
CA LEU A 742 -8.46 -3.43 22.72
C LEU A 742 -8.33 -1.92 22.94
N LEU A 743 -8.64 -1.45 24.14
CA LEU A 743 -8.38 -0.07 24.55
C LEU A 743 -6.98 0.03 25.17
N ILE A 744 -6.19 0.99 24.71
CA ILE A 744 -4.83 1.24 25.21
C ILE A 744 -4.71 2.69 25.74
N ASN A 745 -3.82 2.87 26.70
CA ASN A 745 -3.28 4.16 27.14
C ASN A 745 -1.75 4.13 27.01
N CYS A 746 -1.10 5.30 26.93
CA CYS A 746 0.36 5.39 26.92
C CYS A 746 0.84 6.56 27.78
N ASP A 747 2.00 6.39 28.42
CA ASP A 747 2.66 7.43 29.21
C ASP A 747 4.20 7.40 29.06
N PRO A 748 4.89 8.56 29.18
CA PRO A 748 6.35 8.62 29.12
C PRO A 748 6.99 7.81 30.24
N GLY A 749 8.06 7.07 29.94
CA GLY A 749 8.69 6.16 30.88
C GLY A 749 9.14 6.78 32.21
N SER A 750 9.49 8.08 32.21
CA SER A 750 9.82 8.84 33.43
C SER A 750 8.65 8.94 34.41
N ASN A 751 7.43 9.01 33.90
CA ASN A 751 6.19 9.23 34.68
C ASN A 751 5.37 7.94 34.79
N ALA A 752 5.68 6.95 33.95
CA ALA A 752 4.81 5.82 33.72
C ALA A 752 4.63 4.96 34.98
N VAL A 753 5.60 4.82 35.89
CA VAL A 753 5.42 3.98 37.10
C VAL A 753 4.33 4.52 38.04
N GLU A 754 4.18 5.83 38.15
CA GLU A 754 3.16 6.46 38.98
C GLU A 754 1.81 6.51 38.25
N ALA A 755 1.81 6.88 36.97
CA ALA A 755 0.63 6.82 36.11
C ALA A 755 0.01 5.41 36.08
N MET A 756 0.85 4.38 35.95
CA MET A 756 0.47 2.97 35.91
C MET A 756 -0.21 2.48 37.21
N LYS A 757 -0.05 3.14 38.36
CA LYS A 757 -0.76 2.74 39.59
C LYS A 757 -2.25 3.07 39.55
N THR A 758 -2.65 3.91 38.61
CA THR A 758 -4.00 4.49 38.52
C THR A 758 -4.77 3.97 37.29
N ILE A 759 -4.28 2.89 36.67
CA ILE A 759 -4.86 2.27 35.46
C ILE A 759 -6.34 1.93 35.65
N GLN A 760 -7.16 2.38 34.70
CA GLN A 760 -8.56 2.01 34.59
C GLN A 760 -8.72 0.52 34.26
N PRO A 761 -9.60 -0.23 34.96
CA PRO A 761 -9.96 -1.59 34.59
C PRO A 761 -10.43 -1.66 33.13
N GLY A 762 -9.90 -2.62 32.37
CA GLY A 762 -10.25 -2.82 30.96
C GLY A 762 -9.41 -2.03 29.95
N VAL A 763 -8.45 -1.22 30.39
CA VAL A 763 -7.47 -0.53 29.53
C VAL A 763 -6.09 -1.16 29.71
N LEU A 764 -5.35 -1.34 28.60
CA LEU A 764 -3.96 -1.77 28.63
C LEU A 764 -3.05 -0.54 28.70
N GLU A 765 -2.17 -0.49 29.68
CA GLU A 765 -1.17 0.56 29.79
C GLU A 765 0.05 0.23 28.92
N THR A 766 0.63 1.25 28.30
CA THR A 766 1.78 1.13 27.41
C THR A 766 2.76 2.26 27.73
N ILE A 767 3.95 2.25 27.12
CA ILE A 767 5.03 3.15 27.55
C ILE A 767 5.76 3.79 26.37
N ASN A 768 6.24 5.01 26.56
CA ASN A 768 6.94 5.80 25.55
C ASN A 768 8.34 6.19 26.03
N PHE A 769 9.35 6.11 25.14
CA PHE A 769 10.74 6.51 25.43
C PHE A 769 11.62 6.50 24.17
N ASN A 770 12.80 7.13 24.24
CA ASN A 770 13.89 7.04 23.25
C ASN A 770 15.15 6.31 23.76
N SER A 771 15.28 6.12 25.08
CA SER A 771 16.44 5.49 25.71
C SER A 771 16.06 4.70 26.95
N ASP A 772 17.03 3.97 27.53
CA ASP A 772 16.85 3.17 28.74
C ASP A 772 15.69 2.15 28.66
N SER A 773 15.47 1.59 27.47
CA SER A 773 14.34 0.70 27.16
C SER A 773 14.10 -0.40 28.21
N LEU A 774 15.16 -1.10 28.65
CA LEU A 774 15.02 -2.16 29.66
C LEU A 774 14.55 -1.66 31.01
N LYS A 775 15.00 -0.47 31.45
CA LYS A 775 14.59 0.12 32.73
C LYS A 775 13.08 0.33 32.72
N TYR A 776 12.59 0.98 31.68
CA TYR A 776 11.18 1.36 31.54
C TYR A 776 10.27 0.14 31.30
N LEU A 777 10.68 -0.79 30.44
CA LEU A 777 9.92 -2.02 30.19
C LEU A 777 9.86 -2.95 31.40
N ASN A 778 10.95 -3.04 32.18
CA ASN A 778 10.94 -3.79 33.45
C ASN A 778 10.00 -3.15 34.47
N ALA A 779 9.94 -1.82 34.52
CA ALA A 779 9.02 -1.11 35.39
C ALA A 779 7.55 -1.36 34.97
N LEU A 780 7.24 -1.30 33.67
CA LEU A 780 5.93 -1.68 33.13
C LEU A 780 5.57 -3.14 33.48
N ARG A 781 6.55 -4.05 33.43
CA ARG A 781 6.37 -5.45 33.84
C ARG A 781 6.01 -5.61 35.31
N GLN A 782 6.54 -4.79 36.21
CA GLN A 782 6.23 -4.88 37.63
C GLN A 782 4.77 -4.50 37.92
N VAL A 783 4.22 -3.52 37.19
CA VAL A 783 2.83 -3.06 37.42
C VAL A 783 1.79 -3.94 36.72
N GLN A 784 2.12 -4.50 35.57
CA GLN A 784 1.24 -5.42 34.82
C GLN A 784 1.93 -6.74 34.46
N PRO A 785 2.30 -7.58 35.45
CA PRO A 785 3.16 -8.75 35.27
C PRO A 785 2.62 -9.79 34.29
N ASN A 786 1.29 -9.85 34.13
CA ASN A 786 0.60 -10.89 33.37
C ASN A 786 0.08 -10.42 32.00
N LYS A 787 0.33 -9.17 31.62
CA LYS A 787 -0.11 -8.57 30.34
C LYS A 787 1.06 -8.48 29.36
N PRO A 788 0.88 -8.36 28.04
CA PRO A 788 1.98 -8.09 27.10
C PRO A 788 2.63 -6.72 27.32
N LEU A 789 3.90 -6.57 26.90
CA LEU A 789 4.58 -5.26 26.82
C LEU A 789 4.35 -4.65 25.44
N PHE A 790 4.13 -3.33 25.41
CA PHE A 790 4.05 -2.57 24.18
C PHE A 790 4.66 -1.19 24.40
N VAL A 791 5.62 -0.84 23.53
CA VAL A 791 6.13 0.53 23.40
C VAL A 791 5.29 1.22 22.34
N THR A 792 4.41 2.13 22.73
CA THR A 792 3.49 2.81 21.79
C THR A 792 4.17 3.97 21.07
N GLU A 793 5.20 4.56 21.68
CA GLU A 793 6.11 5.48 21.00
C GLU A 793 7.55 5.17 21.38
N PHE A 794 8.25 4.44 20.51
CA PHE A 794 9.70 4.43 20.51
C PHE A 794 10.16 5.54 19.58
N TRP A 795 10.83 6.58 20.11
CA TRP A 795 11.26 7.73 19.31
C TRP A 795 12.64 7.46 18.67
N PRO A 796 12.72 7.12 17.36
CA PRO A 796 13.97 6.69 16.73
C PRO A 796 14.81 7.87 16.21
N GLY A 797 14.37 9.09 16.50
CA GLY A 797 14.91 10.39 16.13
C GLY A 797 14.15 11.45 16.92
N TRP A 798 14.10 12.68 16.44
CA TRP A 798 13.39 13.77 17.13
C TRP A 798 12.94 14.85 16.13
N PHE A 799 12.02 15.72 16.53
CA PHE A 799 11.59 16.86 15.72
C PHE A 799 12.55 18.06 15.89
N ASP A 800 12.54 18.98 14.93
CA ASP A 800 13.32 20.22 15.01
C ASP A 800 12.46 21.44 15.33
N LYS A 801 13.14 22.47 15.81
CA LYS A 801 12.64 23.82 16.07
C LYS A 801 13.39 24.83 15.21
N TRP A 802 12.70 25.91 14.84
CA TRP A 802 13.38 27.03 14.19
C TRP A 802 14.44 27.63 15.12
N GLY A 803 15.69 27.74 14.63
CA GLY A 803 16.84 28.22 15.37
C GLY A 803 17.73 27.11 15.96
N ASP A 804 17.35 25.83 15.84
CA ASP A 804 18.24 24.73 16.19
C ASP A 804 19.52 24.79 15.37
N LYS A 805 20.66 24.48 16.01
CA LYS A 805 21.98 24.56 15.36
C LYS A 805 22.15 23.53 14.24
N THR A 806 21.51 22.37 14.39
CA THR A 806 21.61 21.22 13.49
C THR A 806 20.29 20.44 13.53
N HIS A 807 19.98 19.73 12.46
CA HIS A 807 18.89 18.76 12.43
C HIS A 807 19.10 17.67 13.50
N HIS A 808 18.06 17.34 14.27
CA HIS A 808 18.13 16.30 15.28
C HIS A 808 18.23 14.92 14.63
N THR A 809 19.26 14.16 15.03
CA THR A 809 19.47 12.81 14.55
C THR A 809 19.78 11.84 15.68
N MET A 810 19.55 10.55 15.45
CA MET A 810 19.91 9.46 16.35
C MET A 810 20.95 8.56 15.69
N ASP A 811 22.05 8.31 16.40
CA ASP A 811 23.09 7.39 15.97
C ASP A 811 22.53 5.98 15.70
N LEU A 812 22.97 5.37 14.60
CA LEU A 812 22.46 4.08 14.14
C LEU A 812 22.78 2.94 15.11
N ASN A 813 23.94 2.96 15.79
CA ASN A 813 24.29 1.91 16.74
C ASN A 813 23.46 2.03 18.02
N PHE A 814 23.19 3.27 18.46
CA PHE A 814 22.30 3.52 19.57
C PHE A 814 20.87 3.07 19.26
N PHE A 815 20.36 3.41 18.08
CA PHE A 815 19.07 2.91 17.58
C PHE A 815 19.00 1.38 17.57
N GLU A 816 20.01 0.71 16.98
CA GLU A 816 20.07 -0.75 16.93
C GLU A 816 20.10 -1.40 18.32
N LYS A 817 20.84 -0.81 19.26
CA LYS A 817 20.88 -1.25 20.66
C LYS A 817 19.49 -1.18 21.30
N GLU A 818 18.82 -0.03 21.25
CA GLU A 818 17.52 0.15 21.91
C GLU A 818 16.45 -0.76 21.30
N VAL A 819 16.38 -0.87 19.96
CA VAL A 819 15.43 -1.81 19.30
C VAL A 819 15.73 -3.26 19.66
N THR A 820 17.01 -3.62 19.77
CA THR A 820 17.42 -4.96 20.21
C THR A 820 16.98 -5.23 21.64
N ASP A 821 17.14 -4.26 22.54
CA ASP A 821 16.73 -4.36 23.94
C ASP A 821 15.21 -4.52 24.07
N ILE A 822 14.43 -3.74 23.31
CA ILE A 822 12.96 -3.81 23.27
C ILE A 822 12.49 -5.18 22.77
N LEU A 823 12.97 -5.62 21.60
CA LEU A 823 12.50 -6.84 20.96
C LEU A 823 13.05 -8.09 21.65
N PHE A 824 14.37 -8.24 21.73
CA PHE A 824 15.01 -9.52 22.08
C PHE A 824 15.15 -9.72 23.59
N LYS A 825 15.40 -8.65 24.36
CA LYS A 825 15.61 -8.78 25.81
C LYS A 825 14.33 -8.61 26.61
N ALA A 826 13.49 -7.64 26.26
CA ALA A 826 12.22 -7.40 26.96
C ALA A 826 11.03 -8.19 26.38
N ASN A 827 11.14 -8.73 25.15
CA ASN A 827 10.01 -9.35 24.43
C ASN A 827 8.79 -8.42 24.31
N SER A 828 9.04 -7.15 24.00
CA SER A 828 7.98 -6.15 23.83
C SER A 828 7.55 -6.04 22.37
N SER A 829 6.26 -5.75 22.16
CA SER A 829 5.82 -5.13 20.90
C SER A 829 6.36 -3.70 20.82
N ILE A 830 6.49 -3.16 19.61
CA ILE A 830 7.09 -1.85 19.37
C ILE A 830 6.33 -1.09 18.29
N ASN A 831 6.14 0.21 18.51
CA ASN A 831 5.74 1.17 17.50
C ASN A 831 6.84 2.23 17.33
N PHE A 832 7.34 2.39 16.11
CA PHE A 832 8.32 3.43 15.78
C PHE A 832 7.60 4.77 15.56
N TYR A 833 7.78 5.73 16.45
CA TYR A 833 7.21 7.08 16.36
C TYR A 833 8.34 8.10 16.09
N MET A 834 8.59 8.54 14.87
CA MET A 834 7.90 8.20 13.62
C MET A 834 8.62 7.11 12.82
N PHE A 835 7.85 6.30 12.09
CA PHE A 835 8.42 5.48 11.02
C PHE A 835 8.48 6.24 9.70
N PHE A 836 7.46 7.07 9.46
CA PHE A 836 7.45 8.13 8.45
C PHE A 836 6.80 9.37 9.08
N GLY A 837 7.56 10.46 9.20
CA GLY A 837 7.04 11.66 9.82
C GLY A 837 6.30 12.59 8.85
N GLY A 838 6.87 12.90 7.68
CA GLY A 838 6.23 13.70 6.63
C GLY A 838 6.40 15.22 6.81
N THR A 839 5.35 16.00 6.52
CA THR A 839 5.40 17.47 6.51
C THR A 839 4.23 18.09 7.28
N ASN A 840 4.51 19.11 8.08
CA ASN A 840 3.50 19.98 8.70
C ASN A 840 3.04 21.04 7.68
N PHE A 841 2.16 20.66 6.74
CA PHE A 841 1.66 21.61 5.73
C PHE A 841 0.86 22.76 6.34
N GLY A 842 0.83 23.88 5.62
CA GLY A 842 0.09 25.06 6.05
C GLY A 842 0.69 25.72 7.30
N PHE A 843 -0.14 25.85 8.33
CA PHE A 843 0.17 26.52 9.59
C PHE A 843 0.05 25.57 10.79
N MET A 844 0.22 24.27 10.56
CA MET A 844 -0.20 23.25 11.51
C MET A 844 0.89 22.79 12.51
N ASN A 845 2.07 23.41 12.46
CA ASN A 845 3.15 23.14 13.40
C ASN A 845 2.76 23.57 14.84
N GLY A 846 3.16 22.80 15.84
CA GLY A 846 3.02 23.17 17.24
C GLY A 846 4.16 24.05 17.78
N ASP A 847 4.03 24.44 19.04
CA ASP A 847 5.04 25.16 19.84
C ASP A 847 5.35 24.37 21.12
N THR A 848 6.61 24.43 21.58
CA THR A 848 7.09 23.78 22.82
C THR A 848 7.70 24.83 23.75
N VAL A 849 7.59 24.69 25.08
CA VAL A 849 8.05 25.72 26.03
C VAL A 849 9.23 25.23 26.88
N VAL A 850 10.38 25.93 26.92
CA VAL A 850 11.32 25.98 28.09
C VAL A 850 12.42 27.10 28.05
N THR A 851 12.83 27.67 29.21
CA THR A 851 13.99 28.61 29.40
C THR A 851 14.73 28.47 30.77
N SER A 852 16.06 28.15 30.77
CA SER A 852 17.19 28.28 31.78
C SER A 852 17.23 27.52 33.15
N TYR A 853 18.44 27.07 33.61
CA TYR A 853 18.71 26.22 34.81
C TYR A 853 20.07 26.46 35.56
N ASP A 854 20.08 27.17 36.71
CA ASP A 854 21.20 27.15 37.69
C ASP A 854 20.69 26.78 39.11
N TYR A 855 21.31 25.75 39.71
CA TYR A 855 20.83 25.01 40.89
C TYR A 855 21.61 25.33 42.19
N ASP A 856 22.18 26.54 42.30
CA ASP A 856 23.03 26.95 43.43
C ASP A 856 24.18 25.93 43.67
N ALA A 857 24.75 25.50 42.55
CA ALA A 857 25.65 24.37 42.45
C ALA A 857 27.04 24.69 43.05
N PRO A 858 27.79 23.65 43.49
CA PRO A 858 29.20 23.77 43.90
C PRO A 858 30.09 24.55 42.91
N LEU A 859 29.82 24.47 41.61
CA LEU A 859 30.44 25.30 40.59
C LEU A 859 29.38 26.23 39.99
N THR A 860 29.69 27.53 39.88
CA THR A 860 28.79 28.48 39.21
C THR A 860 28.70 28.20 37.71
N GLU A 861 27.72 28.78 37.04
CA GLU A 861 27.51 28.71 35.59
C GLU A 861 28.76 29.02 34.73
N SER A 862 29.61 29.91 35.23
CA SER A 862 30.90 30.30 34.63
C SER A 862 32.08 29.39 34.99
N GLY A 863 31.81 28.29 35.71
CA GLY A 863 32.81 27.32 36.19
C GLY A 863 33.65 27.79 37.38
N ASN A 864 33.22 28.81 38.11
CA ASN A 864 33.94 29.27 39.30
C ASN A 864 33.62 28.41 40.53
N TYR A 865 34.63 28.09 41.33
CA TYR A 865 34.47 27.34 42.58
C TYR A 865 33.70 28.14 43.62
N THR A 866 32.55 27.63 44.09
CA THR A 866 31.82 28.22 45.21
C THR A 866 32.31 27.65 46.54
N ALA A 867 31.88 28.25 47.67
CA ALA A 867 32.22 27.73 48.99
C ALA A 867 31.73 26.28 49.21
N LYS A 868 30.64 25.87 48.53
CA LYS A 868 30.09 24.51 48.60
C LYS A 868 31.03 23.48 47.93
N TYR A 869 31.70 23.82 46.83
CA TYR A 869 32.66 22.92 46.17
C TYR A 869 33.82 22.52 47.09
N TRP A 870 34.43 23.49 47.77
CA TRP A 870 35.55 23.20 48.65
C TRP A 870 35.15 22.35 49.86
N LYS A 871 33.94 22.57 50.37
CA LYS A 871 33.41 21.77 51.49
C LYS A 871 33.03 20.35 51.07
N THR A 872 32.42 20.18 49.89
CA THR A 872 32.11 18.87 49.31
C THR A 872 33.38 18.05 49.06
N LYS A 873 34.45 18.69 48.58
CA LYS A 873 35.75 18.03 48.38
C LYS A 873 36.36 17.53 49.69
N GLU A 874 36.36 18.35 50.74
CA GLU A 874 36.86 17.99 52.08
C GLU A 874 36.13 16.76 52.66
N LEU A 875 34.81 16.72 52.50
CA LEU A 875 33.94 15.65 53.01
C LEU A 875 34.11 14.34 52.20
N ILE A 876 34.25 14.42 50.88
CA ILE A 876 34.47 13.26 50.00
C ILE A 876 35.87 12.65 50.22
N GLU A 877 36.91 13.46 50.42
CA GLU A 877 38.28 12.98 50.72
C GLU A 877 38.35 12.23 52.06
N LYS A 878 37.52 12.63 53.03
CA LYS A 878 37.40 11.94 54.32
C LYS A 878 36.65 10.61 54.20
N PHE A 879 35.67 10.52 53.30
CA PHE A 879 34.81 9.35 53.09
C PHE A 879 35.45 8.28 52.18
N THR A 880 36.19 8.68 51.14
CA THR A 880 36.79 7.77 50.14
C THR A 880 37.97 6.94 50.64
N LYS A 881 38.51 7.23 51.83
CA LYS A 881 39.58 6.42 52.46
C LYS A 881 39.12 5.04 52.95
N GLU A 882 37.81 4.77 53.03
CA GLU A 882 37.34 3.59 53.78
C GLU A 882 36.53 2.51 53.03
N ARG A 883 35.92 2.70 51.84
CA ARG A 883 35.37 1.60 50.95
C ARG A 883 34.55 2.08 49.74
N GLY A 884 34.33 1.17 48.77
CA GLY A 884 33.55 1.34 47.51
C GLY A 884 32.04 1.00 47.57
N VAL A 885 31.32 1.25 46.46
CA VAL A 885 29.94 1.84 46.38
C VAL A 885 28.85 0.92 45.75
N LEU A 886 27.57 1.03 46.20
CA LEU A 886 26.31 0.49 45.60
C LEU A 886 25.01 1.29 46.00
N GLU A 887 23.88 0.97 45.35
CA GLU A 887 22.53 1.61 45.04
C GLU A 887 21.63 2.38 46.08
N THR A 888 20.53 3.05 45.63
CA THR A 888 20.15 4.48 45.92
C THR A 888 18.69 4.83 46.42
N ILE A 889 18.44 6.05 46.98
CA ILE A 889 17.13 6.73 47.34
C ILE A 889 17.20 8.30 47.26
N ASN A 890 16.10 9.06 47.07
CA ASN A 890 16.08 10.55 46.94
C ASN A 890 15.23 11.28 48.00
N PHE A 891 15.68 12.44 48.53
CA PHE A 891 14.92 13.34 49.42
C PHE A 891 15.62 14.71 49.64
N ASN A 892 14.90 15.73 50.09
CA ASN A 892 15.39 17.13 50.24
C ASN A 892 15.33 17.73 51.65
N SER A 893 14.79 17.03 52.64
CA SER A 893 14.87 17.36 54.07
C SER A 893 14.50 16.14 54.92
N ASP A 894 14.81 16.15 56.22
CA ASP A 894 14.55 15.05 57.17
C ASP A 894 15.26 13.73 56.81
N SER A 895 16.52 13.84 56.39
CA SER A 895 17.31 12.73 55.85
C SER A 895 17.30 11.45 56.70
N LEU A 896 17.40 11.58 58.03
CA LEU A 896 17.41 10.43 58.95
C LEU A 896 16.08 9.67 58.96
N LYS A 897 14.94 10.36 58.82
CA LYS A 897 13.61 9.72 58.79
C LYS A 897 13.46 8.84 57.56
N TYR A 898 13.88 9.32 56.39
CA TYR A 898 13.79 8.58 55.14
C TYR A 898 14.84 7.47 55.06
N LEU A 899 16.05 7.70 55.61
CA LEU A 899 17.08 6.68 55.70
C LEU A 899 16.73 5.59 56.72
N ASP A 900 16.06 5.91 57.83
CA ASP A 900 15.52 4.93 58.78
C ASP A 900 14.37 4.13 58.16
N ALA A 901 13.47 4.77 57.43
CA ALA A 901 12.43 4.08 56.66
C ALA A 901 13.04 3.13 55.62
N LEU A 902 14.10 3.57 54.93
CA LEU A 902 14.84 2.72 54.00
C LEU A 902 15.58 1.58 54.73
N ARG A 903 16.14 1.83 55.92
CA ARG A 903 16.76 0.80 56.77
C ARG A 903 15.74 -0.24 57.22
N GLN A 904 14.49 0.14 57.48
CA GLN A 904 13.44 -0.82 57.83
C GLN A 904 13.06 -1.73 56.65
N VAL A 905 13.11 -1.21 55.43
CA VAL A 905 12.80 -1.97 54.20
C VAL A 905 14.00 -2.80 53.72
N GLN A 906 15.24 -2.36 54.00
CA GLN A 906 16.47 -3.06 53.61
C GLN A 906 17.57 -3.07 54.70
N PRO A 907 17.35 -3.73 55.86
CA PRO A 907 18.14 -3.56 57.09
C PRO A 907 19.64 -3.91 57.00
N ASN A 908 20.02 -4.71 56.01
CA ASN A 908 21.38 -5.21 55.83
C ASN A 908 22.06 -4.69 54.55
N LYS A 909 21.48 -3.69 53.86
CA LYS A 909 22.06 -3.10 52.64
C LYS A 909 22.64 -1.70 52.93
N PRO A 910 23.75 -1.30 52.27
CA PRO A 910 24.27 0.05 52.38
C PRO A 910 23.25 1.07 51.86
N LEU A 911 23.23 2.26 52.45
CA LEU A 911 22.32 3.34 52.06
C LEU A 911 23.07 4.31 51.14
N PHE A 912 22.41 4.87 50.13
CA PHE A 912 22.97 5.91 49.25
C PHE A 912 21.88 6.89 48.81
N VAL A 913 22.16 8.18 48.90
CA VAL A 913 21.24 9.24 48.48
C VAL A 913 21.58 9.66 47.07
N THR A 914 20.71 9.38 46.09
CA THR A 914 20.97 9.62 44.66
C THR A 914 20.84 11.07 44.25
N GLU A 915 19.98 11.83 44.92
CA GLU A 915 19.74 13.23 44.63
C GLU A 915 19.53 13.95 45.95
N PHE A 916 20.59 14.58 46.43
CA PHE A 916 20.48 15.60 47.46
C PHE A 916 20.51 16.97 46.79
N TRP A 917 19.40 17.71 46.90
CA TRP A 917 19.23 19.03 46.26
C TRP A 917 19.85 20.13 47.14
N PRO A 918 20.89 20.84 46.68
CA PRO A 918 21.57 21.88 47.45
C PRO A 918 20.86 23.26 47.41
N GLY A 919 19.71 23.37 46.71
CA GLY A 919 18.99 24.59 46.37
C GLY A 919 17.79 24.29 45.44
N TRP A 920 17.16 25.31 44.83
CA TRP A 920 16.05 25.15 43.86
C TRP A 920 16.15 26.12 42.67
N PHE A 921 15.40 25.87 41.58
CA PHE A 921 15.44 26.69 40.35
C PHE A 921 14.67 28.01 40.49
N ASP A 922 15.12 29.04 39.76
CA ASP A 922 14.41 30.31 39.62
C ASP A 922 13.43 30.31 38.44
N LYS A 923 12.36 31.07 38.57
CA LYS A 923 11.36 31.33 37.52
C LYS A 923 11.38 32.80 37.12
N TRP A 924 10.93 33.08 35.89
CA TRP A 924 10.64 34.45 35.47
C TRP A 924 9.58 35.09 36.39
N GLY A 925 9.97 36.14 37.09
CA GLY A 925 9.13 36.85 38.06
C GLY A 925 9.45 36.57 39.54
N ASP A 926 10.41 35.69 39.83
CA ASP A 926 10.86 35.46 41.20
C ASP A 926 11.63 36.67 41.74
N LYS A 927 11.33 37.06 42.98
CA LYS A 927 11.91 38.27 43.60
C LYS A 927 13.26 38.02 44.27
N THR A 928 13.62 36.77 44.51
CA THR A 928 14.86 36.34 45.20
C THR A 928 15.28 34.96 44.73
N HIS A 929 16.59 34.73 44.62
CA HIS A 929 17.18 33.44 44.25
C HIS A 929 16.88 32.35 45.29
N HIS A 930 16.46 31.15 44.85
CA HIS A 930 16.14 30.04 45.75
C HIS A 930 17.39 29.32 46.27
N THR A 931 17.98 29.85 47.35
CA THR A 931 19.18 29.29 48.02
C THR A 931 18.84 28.41 49.23
N MET A 932 19.70 27.44 49.54
CA MET A 932 19.64 26.65 50.78
C MET A 932 20.64 27.16 51.82
N ASP A 933 20.22 27.29 53.08
CA ASP A 933 21.09 27.72 54.17
C ASP A 933 22.27 26.75 54.36
N LEU A 934 23.48 27.31 54.50
CA LEU A 934 24.72 26.54 54.56
C LEU A 934 24.81 25.64 55.80
N ASN A 935 24.33 26.11 56.95
CA ASN A 935 24.38 25.34 58.19
C ASN A 935 23.37 24.19 58.14
N PHE A 936 22.21 24.41 57.50
CA PHE A 936 21.23 23.37 57.24
C PHE A 936 21.74 22.32 56.25
N PHE A 937 22.36 22.75 55.15
CA PHE A 937 23.01 21.87 54.18
C PHE A 937 24.12 21.02 54.83
N GLU A 938 25.00 21.64 55.65
CA GLU A 938 26.06 20.93 56.37
C GLU A 938 25.50 19.89 57.34
N LYS A 939 24.44 20.24 58.07
CA LYS A 939 23.75 19.31 58.98
C LYS A 939 23.19 18.10 58.22
N GLU A 940 22.46 18.32 57.13
CA GLU A 940 21.83 17.23 56.36
C GLU A 940 22.86 16.32 55.70
N VAL A 941 23.90 16.87 55.07
CA VAL A 941 25.00 16.07 54.49
C VAL A 941 25.75 15.29 55.58
N THR A 942 25.98 15.90 56.75
CA THR A 942 26.61 15.22 57.90
C THR A 942 25.74 14.08 58.43
N ASP A 943 24.43 14.31 58.53
CA ASP A 943 23.48 13.31 58.99
C ASP A 943 23.40 12.13 58.00
N ILE A 944 23.42 12.39 56.68
CA ILE A 944 23.46 11.37 55.62
C ILE A 944 24.76 10.57 55.68
N LEU A 945 25.92 11.25 55.60
CA LEU A 945 27.22 10.59 55.46
C LEU A 945 27.65 9.85 56.73
N PHE A 946 27.50 10.48 57.90
CA PHE A 946 28.15 10.00 59.13
C PHE A 946 27.18 9.40 60.14
N LYS A 947 25.94 9.88 60.24
CA LYS A 947 24.96 9.32 61.20
C LYS A 947 24.18 8.15 60.62
N ALA A 948 23.69 8.28 59.39
CA ALA A 948 23.01 7.19 58.69
C ALA A 948 23.98 6.19 58.05
N ASN A 949 25.28 6.54 57.97
CA ASN A 949 26.30 5.76 57.27
C ASN A 949 25.89 5.48 55.82
N SER A 950 25.42 6.53 55.12
CA SER A 950 24.89 6.50 53.76
C SER A 950 25.82 7.27 52.82
N SER A 951 26.04 6.80 51.59
CA SER A 951 26.73 7.62 50.56
C SER A 951 25.78 8.75 50.06
N ILE A 952 26.28 9.77 49.35
CA ILE A 952 25.45 10.88 48.82
C ILE A 952 25.89 11.33 47.42
N ASN A 953 24.94 11.67 46.55
CA ASN A 953 25.16 12.30 45.25
C ASN A 953 24.41 13.65 45.21
N PHE A 954 25.14 14.72 44.88
CA PHE A 954 24.58 16.06 44.74
C PHE A 954 24.01 16.20 43.34
N TYR A 955 22.70 16.33 43.24
CA TYR A 955 22.07 16.60 41.96
C TYR A 955 22.44 18.03 41.53
N MET A 956 23.05 18.15 40.34
CA MET A 956 23.61 19.37 39.74
C MET A 956 24.85 19.93 40.47
N PHE A 957 26.04 19.44 40.10
CA PHE A 957 27.33 19.92 40.62
C PHE A 957 27.86 21.17 39.88
N PHE A 958 27.31 21.48 38.70
CA PHE A 958 27.67 22.59 37.80
C PHE A 958 26.40 23.16 37.12
N GLY A 959 26.16 24.47 37.13
CA GLY A 959 25.00 25.14 36.47
C GLY A 959 25.26 25.61 35.02
N GLY A 960 24.22 25.98 34.24
CA GLY A 960 24.37 26.44 32.83
C GLY A 960 23.25 27.38 32.29
N THR A 961 23.56 28.35 31.40
CA THR A 961 22.58 29.23 30.69
C THR A 961 22.70 29.17 29.14
N ASN A 962 21.59 29.49 28.44
CA ASN A 962 21.51 29.76 26.99
C ASN A 962 21.83 31.22 26.65
N PHE A 963 22.69 31.49 25.65
CA PHE A 963 23.00 32.83 25.15
C PHE A 963 22.22 33.19 23.87
N GLY A 964 21.45 34.29 23.86
CA GLY A 964 20.83 34.90 22.66
C GLY A 964 19.30 35.08 22.70
N PHE A 965 18.73 35.85 21.76
CA PHE A 965 17.30 36.19 21.60
C PHE A 965 16.38 34.98 21.26
N MET A 966 16.44 33.91 22.06
CA MET A 966 15.66 32.68 21.85
C MET A 966 14.49 32.62 22.83
N ASN A 967 13.32 33.12 22.45
CA ASN A 967 12.06 32.86 23.15
C ASN A 967 10.96 32.47 22.14
N GLY A 968 10.60 31.18 22.10
CA GLY A 968 9.49 30.58 21.33
C GLY A 968 9.96 29.42 20.43
N ASP A 969 9.90 28.17 20.91
CA ASP A 969 10.42 26.99 20.21
C ASP A 969 9.36 26.36 19.29
N THR A 970 9.12 27.01 18.14
CA THR A 970 8.16 26.52 17.15
C THR A 970 8.74 25.43 16.26
N VAL A 971 7.98 24.34 16.11
CA VAL A 971 8.36 23.19 15.30
C VAL A 971 8.48 23.58 13.83
N VAL A 972 9.49 23.06 13.14
CA VAL A 972 9.71 23.39 11.73
C VAL A 972 8.63 22.78 10.81
N THR A 973 8.63 23.19 9.53
CA THR A 973 7.67 22.68 8.54
C THR A 973 7.94 21.20 8.22
N SER A 974 9.22 20.83 8.07
CA SER A 974 9.60 19.43 7.91
C SER A 974 9.26 18.66 9.19
N TYR A 975 8.74 17.46 9.02
CA TYR A 975 8.62 16.50 10.10
C TYR A 975 9.34 15.22 9.71
N ASP A 976 10.55 15.36 9.11
CA ASP A 976 11.41 14.23 8.73
C ASP A 976 11.71 13.32 9.93
N TYR A 977 11.93 13.94 11.09
CA TYR A 977 12.12 13.28 12.39
C TYR A 977 13.39 12.42 12.48
N ASP A 978 14.27 12.43 11.46
CA ASP A 978 15.30 11.41 11.26
C ASP A 978 14.69 9.99 11.32
N ALA A 979 13.48 9.85 10.74
CA ALA A 979 12.74 8.61 10.75
C ALA A 979 13.38 7.56 9.83
N PRO A 980 13.01 6.27 9.97
CA PRO A 980 13.35 5.23 9.00
C PRO A 980 13.00 5.61 7.54
N LEU A 981 11.93 6.36 7.31
CA LEU A 981 11.64 6.97 6.02
C LEU A 981 11.74 8.50 6.12
N THR A 982 12.47 9.12 5.20
CA THR A 982 12.62 10.59 5.13
C THR A 982 11.28 11.30 4.88
N GLU A 983 11.24 12.62 4.98
CA GLU A 983 10.09 13.48 4.64
C GLU A 983 9.50 13.16 3.24
N SER A 984 10.36 12.91 2.25
CA SER A 984 9.97 12.52 0.89
C SER A 984 9.71 11.02 0.71
N GLY A 985 9.91 10.21 1.76
CA GLY A 985 9.65 8.78 1.79
C GLY A 985 10.79 7.91 1.25
N ASN A 986 12.03 8.40 1.27
CA ASN A 986 13.21 7.62 0.86
C ASN A 986 13.67 6.68 1.97
N TYR A 987 14.30 5.57 1.59
CA TYR A 987 14.85 4.60 2.54
C TYR A 987 16.12 5.14 3.20
N THR A 988 16.19 5.09 4.54
CA THR A 988 17.41 5.40 5.29
C THR A 988 18.16 4.14 5.71
N THR A 989 19.34 4.29 6.31
CA THR A 989 20.05 3.16 6.95
C THR A 989 19.24 2.56 8.09
N LYS A 990 18.46 3.37 8.83
CA LYS A 990 17.55 2.88 9.87
C LYS A 990 16.44 2.00 9.31
N TYR A 991 15.88 2.31 8.13
CA TYR A 991 14.89 1.44 7.47
C TYR A 991 15.41 0.02 7.28
N TRP A 992 16.60 -0.10 6.68
CA TRP A 992 17.20 -1.40 6.40
C TRP A 992 17.57 -2.14 7.69
N LYS A 993 18.05 -1.42 8.70
CA LYS A 993 18.33 -1.99 10.02
C LYS A 993 17.07 -2.48 10.73
N THR A 994 15.97 -1.73 10.68
CA THR A 994 14.67 -2.17 11.22
C THR A 994 14.20 -3.46 10.56
N LYS A 995 14.28 -3.53 9.22
CA LYS A 995 13.93 -4.73 8.45
C LYS A 995 14.76 -5.94 8.89
N GLU A 996 16.07 -5.78 8.99
CA GLU A 996 17.00 -6.82 9.46
C GLU A 996 16.62 -7.33 10.87
N LEU A 997 16.37 -6.41 11.81
CA LEU A 997 16.05 -6.76 13.20
C LEU A 997 14.70 -7.48 13.33
N ILE A 998 13.67 -7.05 12.58
CA ILE A 998 12.36 -7.72 12.56
C ILE A 998 12.47 -9.11 11.96
N GLU A 999 13.18 -9.28 10.83
CA GLU A 999 13.40 -10.58 10.20
C GLU A 999 14.13 -11.55 11.14
N LYS A 1000 15.20 -11.06 11.80
CA LYS A 1000 15.94 -11.82 12.81
C LYS A 1000 15.06 -12.22 13.99
N PHE A 1001 14.32 -11.28 14.56
CA PHE A 1001 13.45 -11.53 15.71
C PHE A 1001 12.34 -12.54 15.36
N THR A 1002 11.69 -12.38 14.21
CA THR A 1002 10.63 -13.27 13.72
C THR A 1002 11.13 -14.70 13.59
N LYS A 1003 12.34 -14.89 13.04
CA LYS A 1003 13.00 -16.20 12.91
C LYS A 1003 13.36 -16.80 14.26
N GLU A 1004 14.00 -16.04 15.15
CA GLU A 1004 14.42 -16.52 16.48
C GLU A 1004 13.23 -16.89 17.39
N ARG A 1005 12.12 -16.15 17.27
CA ARG A 1005 10.88 -16.42 18.03
C ARG A 1005 10.00 -17.51 17.43
N GLY A 1006 10.31 -18.01 16.23
CA GLY A 1006 9.44 -18.95 15.52
C GLY A 1006 8.05 -18.37 15.22
N LEU A 1007 7.97 -17.05 14.99
CA LEU A 1007 6.74 -16.40 14.54
C LEU A 1007 6.44 -16.83 13.09
N PRO A 1008 5.17 -16.80 12.66
CA PRO A 1008 4.80 -17.15 11.29
C PRO A 1008 5.57 -16.28 10.30
N GLN A 1009 6.17 -16.91 9.29
CA GLN A 1009 6.72 -16.22 8.13
C GLN A 1009 5.54 -15.83 7.24
N LEU A 1010 5.18 -14.55 7.27
CA LEU A 1010 4.06 -13.98 6.52
C LEU A 1010 4.57 -13.35 5.24
N LEU A 1011 3.70 -13.24 4.22
CA LEU A 1011 4.06 -12.67 2.94
C LEU A 1011 4.50 -11.21 3.13
N ILE A 1012 5.77 -10.94 2.82
CA ILE A 1012 6.34 -9.58 2.81
C ILE A 1012 6.54 -9.13 1.36
N PRO A 1013 5.92 -8.01 0.93
CA PRO A 1013 6.15 -7.47 -0.40
C PRO A 1013 7.59 -6.95 -0.54
N LYS A 1014 8.09 -6.92 -1.78
CA LYS A 1014 9.37 -6.25 -2.06
C LYS A 1014 9.20 -4.73 -1.82
N PRO A 1015 10.23 -4.05 -1.29
CA PRO A 1015 10.20 -2.59 -1.19
C PRO A 1015 9.93 -1.96 -2.57
N PRO A 1016 8.97 -1.03 -2.71
CA PRO A 1016 8.69 -0.36 -3.98
C PRO A 1016 9.89 0.45 -4.48
N VAL A 1017 9.93 0.72 -5.79
CA VAL A 1017 10.97 1.57 -6.38
C VAL A 1017 10.79 3.01 -5.89
N LEU A 1018 11.88 3.70 -5.58
CA LEU A 1018 11.85 5.10 -5.13
C LEU A 1018 11.24 6.02 -6.20
N SER A 1019 10.42 6.97 -5.75
CA SER A 1019 10.04 8.14 -6.54
C SER A 1019 11.31 8.97 -6.80
N LEU A 1020 11.57 9.32 -8.05
CA LEU A 1020 12.71 10.16 -8.39
C LEU A 1020 12.35 11.63 -8.11
N THR A 1021 13.16 12.29 -7.28
CA THR A 1021 13.12 13.75 -7.14
C THR A 1021 13.78 14.42 -8.35
N THR A 1022 13.47 15.69 -8.59
CA THR A 1022 14.08 16.48 -9.67
C THR A 1022 14.31 17.92 -9.25
N GLY A 1023 15.40 18.50 -9.74
CA GLY A 1023 15.64 19.94 -9.66
C GLY A 1023 15.07 20.58 -10.91
N TYR A 1024 14.08 21.46 -10.77
CA TYR A 1024 13.58 22.27 -11.89
C TYR A 1024 14.41 23.55 -12.11
N GLY A 1025 15.41 23.78 -11.26
CA GLY A 1025 16.34 24.89 -11.37
C GLY A 1025 15.80 26.20 -10.83
N LYS A 1026 16.47 27.29 -11.19
CA LYS A 1026 16.22 28.63 -10.64
C LYS A 1026 15.05 29.32 -11.32
N LEU A 1027 14.08 29.77 -10.53
CA LEU A 1027 12.91 30.53 -10.97
C LEU A 1027 13.05 31.99 -10.55
N LYS A 1028 12.83 32.91 -11.48
CA LYS A 1028 12.85 34.36 -11.20
C LYS A 1028 11.47 34.82 -10.74
N VAL A 1029 11.45 35.83 -9.88
CA VAL A 1029 10.22 36.55 -9.55
C VAL A 1029 9.69 37.22 -10.81
N LYS A 1030 8.44 36.92 -11.16
CA LYS A 1030 7.72 37.48 -12.31
C LYS A 1030 7.26 38.90 -12.01
N ASP A 1031 6.55 39.04 -10.90
CA ASP A 1031 6.00 40.28 -10.36
C ASP A 1031 5.65 40.09 -8.87
N TYR A 1032 5.21 41.15 -8.21
CA TYR A 1032 4.77 41.11 -6.82
C TYR A 1032 3.48 41.90 -6.60
N LEU A 1033 2.78 41.60 -5.50
CA LEU A 1033 1.65 42.35 -4.97
C LEU A 1033 2.10 42.98 -3.65
N SER A 1034 1.92 44.29 -3.49
CA SER A 1034 2.19 44.95 -2.22
C SER A 1034 1.17 44.53 -1.16
N LEU A 1035 1.48 44.74 0.12
CA LEU A 1035 0.52 44.51 1.20
C LEU A 1035 -0.83 45.16 0.92
N GLU A 1036 -0.84 46.42 0.47
CA GLU A 1036 -2.06 47.14 0.07
C GLU A 1036 -2.87 46.40 -1.02
N ASP A 1037 -2.20 45.87 -2.05
CA ASP A 1037 -2.87 45.12 -3.12
C ASP A 1037 -3.56 43.86 -2.55
N VAL A 1038 -2.94 43.22 -1.55
CA VAL A 1038 -3.51 42.05 -0.85
C VAL A 1038 -4.68 42.46 0.04
N LEU A 1039 -4.55 43.53 0.83
CA LEU A 1039 -5.57 43.98 1.77
C LEU A 1039 -6.86 44.43 1.05
N THR A 1040 -6.75 45.02 -0.15
CA THR A 1040 -7.93 45.41 -0.96
C THR A 1040 -8.84 44.25 -1.34
N GLN A 1041 -8.36 43.01 -1.27
CA GLN A 1041 -9.14 41.81 -1.55
C GLN A 1041 -9.96 41.33 -0.35
N LEU A 1042 -9.74 41.92 0.83
CA LEU A 1042 -10.33 41.52 2.09
C LEU A 1042 -11.25 42.62 2.63
N LYS A 1043 -12.18 42.21 3.50
CA LYS A 1043 -13.03 43.15 4.24
C LYS A 1043 -12.49 43.29 5.67
N PRO A 1044 -12.26 44.52 6.16
CA PRO A 1044 -11.82 44.71 7.53
C PRO A 1044 -12.95 44.39 8.51
N ILE A 1045 -12.55 43.87 9.67
CA ILE A 1045 -13.38 43.78 10.87
C ILE A 1045 -13.04 44.99 11.72
N VAL A 1046 -14.02 45.88 11.94
CA VAL A 1046 -13.82 47.10 12.73
C VAL A 1046 -14.15 46.84 14.18
N THR A 1047 -13.22 47.12 15.09
CA THR A 1047 -13.40 46.98 16.53
C THR A 1047 -12.87 48.21 17.28
N GLU A 1048 -13.48 48.54 18.42
CA GLU A 1048 -13.05 49.68 19.24
C GLU A 1048 -11.62 49.48 19.76
N LYS A 1049 -11.29 48.25 20.15
CA LYS A 1049 -10.00 47.81 20.68
C LYS A 1049 -9.48 46.62 19.87
N PRO A 1050 -8.17 46.35 19.87
CA PRO A 1050 -7.64 45.14 19.27
C PRO A 1050 -8.25 43.90 19.94
N GLN A 1051 -8.45 42.83 19.16
CA GLN A 1051 -8.94 41.55 19.65
C GLN A 1051 -7.94 40.45 19.29
N HIS A 1052 -7.85 39.44 20.14
CA HIS A 1052 -7.16 38.21 19.79
C HIS A 1052 -7.95 37.43 18.72
N MET A 1053 -7.22 36.67 17.89
CA MET A 1053 -7.71 36.03 16.67
C MET A 1053 -8.94 35.15 16.90
N GLU A 1054 -9.05 34.51 18.05
CA GLU A 1054 -10.14 33.56 18.30
C GLU A 1054 -11.48 34.27 18.50
N LEU A 1055 -11.50 35.53 18.97
CA LEU A 1055 -12.74 36.31 19.14
C LEU A 1055 -13.25 36.93 17.85
N LEU A 1056 -12.37 37.15 16.87
CA LEU A 1056 -12.75 37.65 15.56
C LEU A 1056 -13.82 36.72 14.96
N ASN A 1057 -14.95 37.28 14.54
CA ASN A 1057 -16.07 36.50 14.01
C ASN A 1057 -15.81 36.09 12.55
N ILE A 1058 -14.72 35.37 12.34
CA ILE A 1058 -14.25 34.86 11.05
C ILE A 1058 -14.83 33.46 10.89
N THR A 1059 -15.44 33.21 9.73
CA THR A 1059 -16.01 31.91 9.35
C THR A 1059 -16.88 31.27 10.44
N GLN A 1060 -18.01 31.90 10.77
CA GLN A 1060 -19.04 31.35 11.66
C GLN A 1060 -18.54 30.98 13.07
N ASN A 1061 -17.78 31.87 13.73
CA ASN A 1061 -17.16 31.65 15.05
C ASN A 1061 -16.11 30.52 15.12
N SER A 1062 -15.50 30.15 13.99
CA SER A 1062 -14.45 29.11 13.95
C SER A 1062 -13.25 29.41 14.84
N GLY A 1063 -13.00 30.69 15.17
CA GLY A 1063 -11.83 31.13 15.95
C GLY A 1063 -10.47 30.76 15.35
N GLN A 1064 -10.46 30.04 14.22
CA GLN A 1064 -9.28 29.73 13.44
C GLN A 1064 -8.97 30.95 12.61
N SER A 1065 -8.00 31.73 13.07
CA SER A 1065 -7.33 32.73 12.25
C SER A 1065 -5.82 32.52 12.42
N TYR A 1066 -5.13 32.53 11.30
CA TYR A 1066 -3.69 32.28 11.21
C TYR A 1066 -2.96 33.62 11.33
N GLY A 1067 -2.65 33.98 12.57
CA GLY A 1067 -1.96 35.21 12.92
C GLY A 1067 -1.98 35.40 14.44
N GLY A 1068 -1.00 36.10 15.03
CA GLY A 1068 -0.83 36.31 16.46
C GLY A 1068 0.34 37.27 16.82
N ALA A 1069 0.17 38.24 17.72
CA ALA A 1069 1.27 39.06 18.28
C ALA A 1069 1.56 38.63 19.71
N SER A 1070 1.03 37.46 20.08
CA SER A 1070 1.43 36.73 21.27
C SER A 1070 2.70 35.93 21.02
N ASP A 1071 3.13 35.83 19.76
CA ASP A 1071 4.36 35.15 19.34
C ASP A 1071 5.27 36.09 18.56
N ARG A 1072 4.78 36.71 17.45
CA ARG A 1072 5.57 37.62 16.62
C ARG A 1072 4.75 38.68 15.87
N GLY A 1073 5.15 39.95 15.97
CA GLY A 1073 4.54 41.08 15.26
C GLY A 1073 5.55 41.86 14.40
N VAL A 1074 5.21 42.14 13.14
CA VAL A 1074 5.96 43.06 12.26
C VAL A 1074 5.23 44.40 12.24
N ILE A 1075 5.91 45.46 12.68
CA ILE A 1075 5.34 46.80 12.84
C ILE A 1075 5.72 47.62 11.61
N LEU A 1076 4.71 48.26 11.02
CA LEU A 1076 4.83 49.01 9.79
C LEU A 1076 4.27 50.42 9.97
N VAL A 1077 4.98 51.42 9.46
CA VAL A 1077 4.46 52.79 9.30
C VAL A 1077 4.39 53.10 7.82
N ASP A 1078 3.22 53.52 7.36
CA ASP A 1078 2.92 53.72 5.94
C ASP A 1078 3.36 52.50 5.09
N HIS A 1079 3.01 51.31 5.58
CA HIS A 1079 3.35 49.99 5.02
C HIS A 1079 4.85 49.65 4.93
N LYS A 1080 5.74 50.37 5.63
CA LYS A 1080 7.19 50.09 5.67
C LYS A 1080 7.62 49.57 7.03
N GLU A 1081 8.45 48.54 7.05
CA GLU A 1081 8.92 47.91 8.29
C GLU A 1081 9.74 48.88 9.15
N VAL A 1082 9.31 49.07 10.40
CA VAL A 1082 10.00 49.89 11.40
C VAL A 1082 10.50 49.07 12.59
N GLY A 1083 9.95 47.87 12.80
CA GLY A 1083 10.34 47.01 13.91
C GLY A 1083 9.67 45.64 13.88
N VAL A 1084 10.21 44.74 14.69
CA VAL A 1084 9.67 43.41 14.96
C VAL A 1084 9.62 43.20 16.47
N VAL A 1085 8.52 42.65 16.95
CA VAL A 1085 8.36 42.16 18.32
C VAL A 1085 8.27 40.63 18.29
N ASP A 1086 9.09 39.97 19.11
CA ASP A 1086 9.02 38.53 19.37
C ASP A 1086 8.70 38.34 20.88
N SER A 1087 7.75 37.47 21.24
CA SER A 1087 7.26 37.13 22.60
C SER A 1087 6.24 38.07 23.28
N ASN A 1088 5.62 37.58 24.38
CA ASN A 1088 4.71 38.32 25.28
C ASN A 1088 5.40 39.41 26.13
N LYS A 1089 6.34 40.18 25.56
CA LYS A 1089 6.99 41.31 26.22
C LYS A 1089 6.37 42.62 25.75
N ASP A 1090 6.34 43.61 26.64
CA ASP A 1090 5.98 44.97 26.27
C ASP A 1090 6.99 45.48 25.22
N TYR A 1091 6.47 45.85 24.06
CA TYR A 1091 7.25 46.46 23.00
C TYR A 1091 7.08 47.98 23.08
N ASN A 1092 8.18 48.68 23.35
CA ASN A 1092 8.22 50.14 23.32
C ASN A 1092 9.27 50.57 22.29
N GLN A 1093 8.86 51.31 21.27
CA GLN A 1093 9.75 51.89 20.26
C GLN A 1093 9.41 53.35 20.06
N ASP A 1094 10.42 54.21 20.20
CA ASP A 1094 10.35 55.59 19.76
C ASP A 1094 10.61 55.64 18.24
N LEU A 1095 9.70 56.25 17.50
CA LEU A 1095 9.82 56.43 16.04
C LEU A 1095 10.40 57.82 15.73
N ASN A 1096 11.36 57.87 14.82
CA ASN A 1096 12.05 59.09 14.41
C ASN A 1096 11.34 59.70 13.19
N ASP A 1097 11.43 61.03 13.01
CA ASP A 1097 10.85 61.78 11.88
C ASP A 1097 11.21 61.18 10.49
N THR A 1098 12.35 60.50 10.37
CA THR A 1098 12.81 59.87 9.12
C THR A 1098 12.00 58.64 8.71
N GLN A 1099 11.15 58.11 9.59
CA GLN A 1099 10.33 56.91 9.36
C GLN A 1099 8.93 57.24 8.81
N PHE A 1100 8.54 58.50 8.82
CA PHE A 1100 7.23 58.96 8.36
C PHE A 1100 7.29 59.47 6.92
N ALA A 1101 6.21 59.27 6.17
CA ALA A 1101 6.04 59.99 4.90
C ALA A 1101 5.89 61.51 5.15
N ASN A 1102 6.09 62.33 4.11
CA ASN A 1102 5.84 63.79 4.20
C ASN A 1102 4.33 64.10 4.14
N THR A 1103 3.56 63.55 5.08
CA THR A 1103 2.10 63.69 5.21
C THR A 1103 1.73 64.04 6.65
N THR A 1104 0.51 64.52 6.89
CA THR A 1104 0.00 64.84 8.24
C THR A 1104 -0.76 63.69 8.90
N THR A 1105 -0.89 62.57 8.20
CA THR A 1105 -1.63 61.38 8.64
C THR A 1105 -0.84 60.16 8.15
N HIS A 1106 -0.74 59.15 9.02
CA HIS A 1106 0.04 57.94 8.81
C HIS A 1106 -0.79 56.71 9.13
N THR A 1107 -0.47 55.61 8.45
CA THR A 1107 -1.04 54.29 8.75
C THR A 1107 -0.06 53.52 9.62
N LEU A 1108 -0.52 53.03 10.77
CA LEU A 1108 0.19 52.04 11.57
C LEU A 1108 -0.41 50.67 11.28
N ASP A 1109 0.34 49.78 10.64
CA ASP A 1109 -0.04 48.37 10.51
C ASP A 1109 0.80 47.52 11.46
N ILE A 1110 0.15 46.50 12.04
CA ILE A 1110 0.83 45.46 12.79
C ILE A 1110 0.45 44.15 12.11
N ILE A 1111 1.41 43.47 11.48
CA ILE A 1111 1.22 42.11 10.97
C ILE A 1111 1.59 41.14 12.06
N VAL A 1112 0.65 40.27 12.39
CA VAL A 1112 0.57 39.55 13.65
C VAL A 1112 0.60 38.08 13.22
N GLU A 1113 1.68 37.33 13.45
CA GLU A 1113 1.87 35.94 13.00
C GLU A 1113 1.72 34.91 14.15
N ASN A 1114 0.76 33.98 14.03
CA ASN A 1114 0.66 32.83 14.93
C ASN A 1114 1.73 31.85 14.46
N THR A 1115 2.81 31.72 15.21
CA THR A 1115 3.93 30.85 14.85
C THR A 1115 3.65 29.38 15.21
N GLY A 1116 2.59 29.12 15.99
CA GLY A 1116 2.14 27.81 16.45
C GLY A 1116 1.63 27.92 17.89
N ARG A 1117 0.52 27.26 18.25
CA ARG A 1117 0.03 27.18 19.63
C ARG A 1117 0.76 26.07 20.40
N PRO A 1118 0.95 26.22 21.73
CA PRO A 1118 1.57 25.20 22.55
C PRO A 1118 0.78 23.90 22.44
N ASN A 1119 1.49 22.79 22.32
CA ASN A 1119 0.89 21.49 22.08
C ASN A 1119 0.77 20.62 23.34
N GLY A 1120 1.15 21.13 24.52
CA GLY A 1120 1.09 20.43 25.78
C GLY A 1120 1.12 21.35 27.01
N GLY A 1121 0.78 20.79 28.17
CA GLY A 1121 0.82 21.49 29.46
C GLY A 1121 -0.33 22.48 29.72
N GLY A 1122 -0.34 23.05 30.94
CA GLY A 1122 -1.42 23.95 31.39
C GLY A 1122 -1.55 25.27 30.61
N VAL A 1123 -0.49 25.64 29.87
CA VAL A 1123 -0.44 26.86 29.04
C VAL A 1123 -1.41 26.82 27.85
N MET A 1124 -1.86 25.63 27.43
CA MET A 1124 -2.83 25.48 26.34
C MET A 1124 -4.14 26.22 26.62
N ASN A 1125 -4.60 26.24 27.87
CA ASN A 1125 -5.85 26.93 28.27
C ASN A 1125 -5.80 28.46 28.05
N SER A 1126 -4.59 29.03 27.94
CA SER A 1126 -4.33 30.46 27.75
C SER A 1126 -3.73 30.80 26.39
N ALA A 1127 -3.64 29.83 25.47
CA ALA A 1127 -2.94 29.98 24.18
C ALA A 1127 -3.69 30.81 23.12
N ARG A 1128 -4.34 31.91 23.55
CA ARG A 1128 -4.97 32.87 22.64
C ARG A 1128 -3.87 33.59 21.87
N ARG A 1129 -4.03 33.71 20.56
CA ARG A 1129 -3.06 34.34 19.66
C ARG A 1129 -3.64 35.63 19.13
N GLY A 1130 -2.82 36.68 19.03
CA GLY A 1130 -3.24 37.98 18.52
C GLY A 1130 -2.67 39.10 19.36
N LEU A 1131 -3.31 40.26 19.29
CA LEU A 1131 -3.07 41.34 20.23
C LEU A 1131 -3.96 41.09 21.46
N ASN A 1132 -3.34 40.71 22.58
CA ASN A 1132 -4.02 40.35 23.83
C ASN A 1132 -4.25 41.55 24.76
N GLY A 1133 -3.71 42.73 24.43
CA GLY A 1133 -3.78 43.95 25.23
C GLY A 1133 -3.96 45.21 24.37
N ASP A 1134 -4.07 46.35 25.03
CA ASP A 1134 -4.19 47.66 24.38
C ASP A 1134 -2.90 48.02 23.62
N VAL A 1135 -3.02 48.82 22.55
CA VAL A 1135 -1.89 49.39 21.82
C VAL A 1135 -1.87 50.88 22.12
N ASP A 1136 -0.77 51.38 22.66
CA ASP A 1136 -0.61 52.78 23.03
C ASP A 1136 0.23 53.53 21.98
N ILE A 1137 -0.25 54.71 21.58
CA ILE A 1137 0.49 55.68 20.76
C ILE A 1137 0.64 56.95 21.60
N ASP A 1138 1.86 57.36 21.90
CA ASP A 1138 2.18 58.50 22.79
C ASP A 1138 1.45 58.42 24.15
N ALA A 1139 1.46 57.23 24.76
CA ALA A 1139 0.77 56.91 26.02
C ALA A 1139 -0.76 57.12 25.98
N LYS A 1140 -1.36 57.07 24.79
CA LYS A 1140 -2.81 57.04 24.59
C LYS A 1140 -3.22 55.74 23.91
N VAL A 1141 -4.20 55.07 24.50
CA VAL A 1141 -4.79 53.87 23.92
C VAL A 1141 -5.38 54.18 22.55
N ALA A 1142 -4.88 53.51 21.52
CA ALA A 1142 -5.42 53.57 20.17
C ALA A 1142 -6.82 52.93 20.13
N THR A 1143 -7.69 53.45 19.26
CA THR A 1143 -9.07 52.97 19.06
C THR A 1143 -9.43 52.88 17.59
N ASN A 1144 -10.55 52.25 17.25
CA ASN A 1144 -11.07 52.07 15.89
C ASN A 1144 -10.12 51.25 14.98
N PHE A 1145 -9.79 50.04 15.42
CA PHE A 1145 -8.94 49.11 14.68
C PHE A 1145 -9.67 48.50 13.49
N GLU A 1146 -9.03 48.52 12.32
CA GLU A 1146 -9.40 47.71 11.16
C GLU A 1146 -8.55 46.43 11.14
N THR A 1147 -9.17 45.28 11.41
CA THR A 1147 -8.47 43.99 11.43
C THR A 1147 -8.73 43.20 10.16
N PHE A 1148 -7.67 42.77 9.48
CA PHE A 1148 -7.74 41.99 8.24
C PHE A 1148 -7.23 40.55 8.47
N PRO A 1149 -8.12 39.55 8.47
CA PRO A 1149 -7.70 38.16 8.64
C PRO A 1149 -7.01 37.61 7.39
N LEU A 1150 -5.71 37.29 7.51
CA LEU A 1150 -4.90 36.74 6.42
C LEU A 1150 -4.85 35.20 6.49
N GLU A 1151 -5.97 34.54 6.25
CA GLU A 1151 -6.04 33.08 6.46
C GLU A 1151 -5.29 32.25 5.41
N PHE A 1152 -5.02 32.82 4.23
CA PHE A 1152 -4.38 32.13 3.09
C PHE A 1152 -4.95 30.74 2.78
N LYS A 1153 -6.25 30.55 2.99
CA LYS A 1153 -6.99 29.38 2.49
C LYS A 1153 -6.85 29.30 0.98
N GLU A 1154 -6.92 28.09 0.44
CA GLU A 1154 -6.67 27.82 -0.98
C GLU A 1154 -7.43 28.75 -1.94
N PRO A 1155 -8.73 29.09 -1.74
CA PRO A 1155 -9.42 30.05 -2.62
C PRO A 1155 -8.80 31.45 -2.61
N PHE A 1156 -8.36 31.94 -1.44
CA PHE A 1156 -7.71 33.24 -1.32
C PHE A 1156 -6.32 33.23 -1.95
N ALA A 1157 -5.52 32.18 -1.70
CA ALA A 1157 -4.22 32.03 -2.33
C ALA A 1157 -4.32 31.95 -3.87
N LYS A 1158 -5.32 31.24 -4.40
CA LYS A 1158 -5.61 31.19 -5.84
C LYS A 1158 -6.01 32.57 -6.39
N GLN A 1159 -6.90 33.28 -5.72
CA GLN A 1159 -7.28 34.64 -6.11
C GLN A 1159 -6.06 35.57 -6.26
N LEU A 1160 -5.10 35.50 -5.33
CA LEU A 1160 -3.87 36.31 -5.39
C LEU A 1160 -2.99 35.97 -6.61
N SER A 1161 -2.96 34.69 -7.03
CA SER A 1161 -2.23 34.29 -8.23
C SER A 1161 -2.79 34.88 -9.53
N GLU A 1162 -4.07 35.28 -9.54
CA GLU A 1162 -4.78 35.82 -10.72
C GLU A 1162 -4.71 37.36 -10.82
N LEU A 1163 -4.27 38.06 -9.78
CA LEU A 1163 -4.21 39.53 -9.77
C LEU A 1163 -3.16 40.10 -10.74
N LYS A 1164 -3.20 41.40 -10.97
CA LYS A 1164 -2.17 42.09 -11.75
C LYS A 1164 -1.05 42.57 -10.81
N GLY A 1165 0.15 42.02 -10.98
CA GLY A 1165 1.31 42.37 -10.17
C GLY A 1165 2.06 43.61 -10.66
N LYS A 1166 2.87 44.18 -9.78
CA LYS A 1166 3.84 45.25 -10.03
C LYS A 1166 5.21 44.63 -10.37
N PRO A 1167 6.03 45.27 -11.23
CA PRO A 1167 7.37 44.77 -11.54
C PRO A 1167 8.21 44.57 -10.27
N PHE A 1168 8.93 43.45 -10.18
CA PHE A 1168 9.79 43.18 -9.02
C PHE A 1168 10.87 44.27 -8.85
N VAL A 1169 11.07 44.69 -7.60
CA VAL A 1169 12.15 45.58 -7.17
C VAL A 1169 12.94 44.89 -6.07
N GLU A 1170 14.25 44.80 -6.22
CA GLU A 1170 15.12 44.18 -5.22
C GLU A 1170 15.26 45.08 -3.98
N GLY A 1171 15.31 44.47 -2.79
CA GLY A 1171 15.49 45.19 -1.54
C GLY A 1171 14.23 45.87 -0.99
N ILE A 1172 13.03 45.49 -1.45
CA ILE A 1172 11.78 45.84 -0.76
C ILE A 1172 11.86 45.31 0.68
N LYS A 1173 11.62 46.19 1.66
CA LYS A 1173 11.55 45.89 3.09
C LYS A 1173 10.13 46.11 3.60
N SER A 1174 9.24 45.24 3.14
CA SER A 1174 7.81 45.30 3.45
C SER A 1174 7.16 43.96 3.10
N PRO A 1175 6.18 43.50 3.89
CA PRO A 1175 5.38 42.33 3.59
C PRO A 1175 4.75 42.39 2.19
N ALA A 1176 4.94 41.34 1.40
CA ALA A 1176 4.44 41.28 0.04
C ALA A 1176 4.27 39.84 -0.45
N VAL A 1177 3.43 39.67 -1.49
CA VAL A 1177 3.26 38.39 -2.19
C VAL A 1177 4.03 38.43 -3.50
N TYR A 1178 5.03 37.58 -3.63
CA TYR A 1178 5.88 37.45 -4.80
C TYR A 1178 5.44 36.26 -5.62
N ARG A 1179 5.35 36.42 -6.94
CA ARG A 1179 4.81 35.39 -7.82
C ARG A 1179 5.85 34.90 -8.81
N LEU A 1180 5.87 33.60 -8.99
CA LEU A 1180 6.76 32.88 -9.89
C LEU A 1180 5.93 31.86 -10.68
N GLU A 1181 6.45 31.47 -11.83
CA GLU A 1181 5.78 30.54 -12.74
C GLU A 1181 6.76 29.42 -13.09
N LEU A 1182 6.33 28.17 -12.91
CA LEU A 1182 7.08 26.98 -13.29
C LEU A 1182 6.33 26.26 -14.42
N ASP A 1183 6.97 26.10 -15.58
CA ASP A 1183 6.40 25.34 -16.70
C ASP A 1183 7.05 23.97 -16.82
N ILE A 1184 6.29 22.91 -16.51
CA ILE A 1184 6.76 21.52 -16.52
C ILE A 1184 6.34 20.85 -17.82
N LYS A 1185 7.30 20.39 -18.64
CA LYS A 1185 7.00 19.77 -19.95
C LYS A 1185 6.55 18.31 -19.86
N ASP A 1186 7.10 17.57 -18.91
CA ASP A 1186 6.84 16.14 -18.73
C ASP A 1186 5.92 15.90 -17.53
N SER A 1187 5.81 14.65 -17.07
CA SER A 1187 5.10 14.33 -15.83
C SER A 1187 5.81 14.96 -14.63
N PRO A 1188 5.08 15.64 -13.73
CA PRO A 1188 5.68 16.23 -12.54
C PRO A 1188 6.29 15.16 -11.63
N ARG A 1189 7.36 15.56 -10.96
CA ARG A 1189 8.12 14.81 -9.95
C ARG A 1189 8.31 15.64 -8.70
N ASP A 1190 8.57 14.96 -7.59
CA ASP A 1190 8.89 15.56 -6.30
C ASP A 1190 10.09 16.51 -6.43
N THR A 1191 10.05 17.64 -5.73
CA THR A 1191 11.13 18.64 -5.71
C THR A 1191 11.15 19.36 -4.37
N PHE A 1192 12.14 20.23 -4.15
CA PHE A 1192 12.24 21.05 -2.95
C PHE A 1192 12.49 22.50 -3.33
N ILE A 1193 11.79 23.44 -2.70
CA ILE A 1193 12.04 24.87 -2.89
C ILE A 1193 13.04 25.38 -1.86
N ARG A 1194 14.11 25.98 -2.38
CA ARG A 1194 15.16 26.67 -1.62
C ARG A 1194 14.98 28.18 -1.78
N LEU A 1195 14.98 28.89 -0.65
CA LEU A 1195 14.68 30.33 -0.57
C LEU A 1195 15.90 31.13 -0.10
N ASP A 1196 17.05 30.94 -0.76
CA ASP A 1196 18.28 31.69 -0.44
C ASP A 1196 18.08 33.20 -0.64
N GLY A 1197 18.45 34.00 0.37
CA GLY A 1197 18.30 35.45 0.36
C GLY A 1197 16.91 35.97 0.71
N TRP A 1198 15.97 35.08 1.01
CA TRP A 1198 14.69 35.41 1.64
C TRP A 1198 14.82 35.30 3.16
N VAL A 1199 13.92 35.94 3.92
CA VAL A 1199 14.05 36.03 5.38
C VAL A 1199 13.07 35.11 6.09
N LYS A 1200 11.77 35.36 5.98
CA LYS A 1200 10.73 34.59 6.66
C LYS A 1200 9.38 34.74 5.97
N GLY A 1201 8.66 33.63 5.82
CA GLY A 1201 7.36 33.69 5.18
C GLY A 1201 6.71 32.33 4.95
N ASN A 1202 5.77 32.31 3.99
CA ASN A 1202 5.04 31.12 3.57
C ASN A 1202 5.11 30.95 2.05
N ALA A 1203 5.16 29.70 1.59
CA ALA A 1203 5.15 29.37 0.18
C ALA A 1203 3.89 28.57 -0.19
N PHE A 1204 3.42 28.77 -1.42
CA PHE A 1204 2.23 28.10 -1.94
C PHE A 1204 2.43 27.62 -3.37
N ILE A 1205 1.92 26.45 -3.69
CA ILE A 1205 1.99 25.80 -5.00
C ILE A 1205 0.57 25.57 -5.51
N ASN A 1206 0.21 26.20 -6.62
CA ASN A 1206 -1.14 26.13 -7.21
C ASN A 1206 -2.27 26.45 -6.19
N GLY A 1207 -1.99 27.33 -5.23
CA GLY A 1207 -2.90 27.71 -4.14
C GLY A 1207 -2.78 26.87 -2.86
N PHE A 1208 -2.06 25.75 -2.90
CA PHE A 1208 -1.82 24.91 -1.72
C PHE A 1208 -0.69 25.47 -0.86
N ASN A 1209 -0.91 25.68 0.44
CA ASN A 1209 0.12 26.17 1.38
C ASN A 1209 1.08 25.05 1.77
N ILE A 1210 2.31 25.10 1.25
CA ILE A 1210 3.33 24.08 1.51
C ILE A 1210 4.10 24.31 2.82
N GLY A 1211 3.82 25.41 3.53
CA GLY A 1211 4.33 25.67 4.87
C GLY A 1211 5.21 26.92 4.96
N ARG A 1212 5.88 27.05 6.11
CA ARG A 1212 6.70 28.21 6.48
C ARG A 1212 8.17 27.98 6.14
N TYR A 1213 8.88 29.04 5.75
CA TYR A 1213 10.34 29.05 5.72
C TYR A 1213 10.87 30.12 6.67
N TYR A 1214 12.06 29.87 7.23
CA TYR A 1214 12.79 30.85 8.00
C TYR A 1214 14.29 30.64 7.84
N HIS A 1215 15.02 31.68 7.43
CA HIS A 1215 16.46 31.60 7.13
C HIS A 1215 17.33 31.13 8.32
N ILE A 1216 16.83 31.24 9.56
CA ILE A 1216 17.58 30.86 10.77
C ILE A 1216 17.83 29.34 10.88
N GLY A 1217 17.14 28.52 10.07
CA GLY A 1217 17.34 27.07 10.03
C GLY A 1217 16.75 26.32 11.23
N PRO A 1218 17.03 25.01 11.36
CA PRO A 1218 17.99 24.26 10.55
C PRO A 1218 17.45 23.95 9.14
N GLN A 1219 16.13 23.87 8.97
CA GLN A 1219 15.49 23.65 7.67
C GLN A 1219 15.72 24.82 6.70
N GLN A 1220 16.20 24.53 5.49
CA GLN A 1220 16.45 25.53 4.42
C GLN A 1220 15.70 25.23 3.12
N THR A 1221 14.99 24.10 3.05
CA THR A 1221 14.17 23.71 1.89
C THR A 1221 12.77 23.27 2.31
N LEU A 1222 11.75 23.61 1.54
CA LEU A 1222 10.38 23.07 1.71
C LEU A 1222 10.11 21.99 0.67
N TYR A 1223 9.52 20.89 1.11
CA TYR A 1223 9.14 19.77 0.24
C TYR A 1223 7.93 20.11 -0.63
N ILE A 1224 8.04 19.83 -1.94
CA ILE A 1224 6.96 19.96 -2.91
C ILE A 1224 6.66 18.56 -3.48
N PRO A 1225 5.61 17.88 -2.98
CA PRO A 1225 5.19 16.61 -3.53
C PRO A 1225 4.60 16.78 -4.94
N ALA A 1226 4.92 15.86 -5.85
CA ALA A 1226 4.49 15.85 -7.24
C ALA A 1226 2.96 15.99 -7.46
N PRO A 1227 2.09 15.40 -6.62
CA PRO A 1227 0.64 15.58 -6.72
C PRO A 1227 0.14 17.04 -6.59
N LEU A 1228 0.95 17.95 -6.01
CA LEU A 1228 0.63 19.38 -5.97
C LEU A 1228 1.04 20.12 -7.25
N LEU A 1229 1.82 19.48 -8.11
CA LEU A 1229 2.26 19.99 -9.40
C LEU A 1229 1.40 19.42 -10.53
N LYS A 1230 1.37 20.11 -11.67
CA LYS A 1230 0.72 19.67 -12.90
C LYS A 1230 1.66 19.84 -14.09
N THR A 1231 1.49 19.03 -15.13
CA THR A 1231 2.14 19.29 -16.42
C THR A 1231 1.63 20.63 -16.98
N GLY A 1232 2.53 21.42 -17.54
CA GLY A 1232 2.30 22.81 -17.93
C GLY A 1232 2.63 23.80 -16.81
N LYS A 1233 1.94 24.93 -16.82
CA LYS A 1233 2.18 26.05 -15.90
C LYS A 1233 1.73 25.73 -14.48
N ASN A 1234 2.60 26.02 -13.51
CA ASN A 1234 2.35 25.95 -12.09
C ASN A 1234 2.59 27.33 -11.48
N ASP A 1235 1.65 27.78 -10.68
CA ASP A 1235 1.75 29.06 -9.98
C ASP A 1235 2.45 28.82 -8.64
N ILE A 1236 3.53 29.56 -8.40
CA ILE A 1236 4.25 29.57 -7.13
C ILE A 1236 4.11 30.97 -6.56
N ILE A 1237 3.56 31.09 -5.36
CA ILE A 1237 3.51 32.37 -4.65
C ILE A 1237 4.24 32.24 -3.32
N VAL A 1238 4.97 33.30 -2.95
CA VAL A 1238 5.70 33.40 -1.69
C VAL A 1238 5.22 34.66 -0.98
N PHE A 1239 4.65 34.51 0.20
CA PHE A 1239 4.35 35.63 1.09
C PHE A 1239 5.55 35.83 2.01
N GLU A 1240 6.33 36.87 1.75
CA GLU A 1240 7.55 37.23 2.51
C GLU A 1240 7.24 38.40 3.43
N LEU A 1241 7.68 38.33 4.68
CA LEU A 1241 7.37 39.29 5.73
C LEU A 1241 8.37 40.45 5.82
N HIS A 1242 9.59 40.27 5.33
CA HIS A 1242 10.67 41.25 5.44
C HIS A 1242 11.22 41.63 4.06
N SER A 1243 12.15 40.81 3.54
CA SER A 1243 12.88 41.12 2.32
C SER A 1243 13.03 39.89 1.45
N ALA A 1244 12.74 40.06 0.17
CA ALA A 1244 12.75 39.00 -0.82
C ALA A 1244 13.98 39.11 -1.73
N ALA A 1245 14.50 37.95 -2.14
CA ALA A 1245 15.43 37.86 -3.26
C ALA A 1245 14.68 37.81 -4.61
N GLY A 1246 15.37 38.12 -5.71
CA GLY A 1246 14.77 38.10 -7.06
C GLY A 1246 14.48 36.72 -7.64
N SER A 1247 14.66 35.64 -6.86
CA SER A 1247 14.51 34.26 -7.34
C SER A 1247 14.42 33.25 -6.21
N VAL A 1248 13.90 32.06 -6.52
CA VAL A 1248 14.00 30.83 -5.71
C VAL A 1248 14.64 29.72 -6.54
N GLU A 1249 15.09 28.63 -5.92
CA GLU A 1249 15.63 27.48 -6.63
C GLU A 1249 14.85 26.21 -6.30
N LEU A 1250 14.48 25.44 -7.32
CA LEU A 1250 13.89 24.11 -7.16
C LEU A 1250 14.96 23.04 -7.33
N VAL A 1251 15.27 22.35 -6.24
CA VAL A 1251 16.37 21.37 -6.12
C VAL A 1251 15.82 19.94 -5.95
N ASP A 1252 16.66 18.93 -6.17
CA ASP A 1252 16.30 17.50 -6.05
C ASP A 1252 16.60 16.89 -4.68
N THR A 1253 17.26 17.62 -3.78
CA THR A 1253 17.68 17.14 -2.47
C THR A 1253 17.25 18.11 -1.36
N PRO A 1254 16.79 17.60 -0.20
CA PRO A 1254 16.44 18.45 0.93
C PRO A 1254 17.69 18.98 1.64
N HIS A 1255 17.56 20.13 2.30
CA HIS A 1255 18.54 20.67 3.22
C HIS A 1255 17.86 20.98 4.56
N LEU A 1256 17.95 20.04 5.51
CA LEU A 1256 17.23 20.10 6.79
C LEU A 1256 18.11 20.57 7.96
N GLY A 1257 19.44 20.60 7.82
CA GLY A 1257 20.37 21.02 8.87
C GLY A 1257 21.65 20.22 8.91
#